data_AF-A0A8B9ZS49-F1
#
_entry.id   AF-A0A8B9ZS49-F1
#
_cell.length_a   1.000
_cell.length_b   1.000
_cell.length_c   1.000
_cell.angle_alpha   90.00
_cell.angle_beta   90.00
_cell.angle_gamma   90.00
#
_symmetry.space_group_name_H-M   'P 1'
#
loop_
_entity.id
_entity.type
_entity.pdbx_description
1 polymer ?
#
loop_
_entity_poly.entity_id
_entity_poly.type
_entity_poly.pdbx_seq_one_letter_code
_entity_poly.pdbx_strand_id
1 'polypeptide(L)'
;MVWVLIFSLCWLLNGRIKALRKRAERMPSTALLFLALNEEVGSSTRRFSVGPDKWYFVLDFETGILQYFVNEQSKNQKPRGTLSLAGAIISPSDEVPHMLVVYSANGEIFKLRAADAKEKQYWITQLRSCAKHHREGNSKSVSSSRSRSSSLLPPGTANSASPSGQKYMNQSGPTVVTITHHKSPAAARRAKSQRSGQLHEVREMMSQVEGQQKNLVQAIEALPSSGPLSALDQDLLLLKATSAATLSCLGECLTLLQQSMHQVGQHHNRTLSSEGILGWPGPKSHSTEQLKNGALSSLSSASANITWAIVPSATQDEQTLQPNTEHSASELILVEDEMTDTEDNEEEDLGVMEDQRSVILHLISQLKLGMDLTRVVLPTFILEKRSLLEMYANFMAHPDLFLSIAAGATPEERIICFVEYYLTAFHEGRKGAVAKKPYNPIIGETFHCSWDVPKDKVKPVRTNGASALSKDPAKEFGQEQSTCYKLRFVAEQVSHHPPVSCFYCECKEKKMCVNAHVWTKSKFMGMSIGVSMVGEGVLHLLEHEEEYVFTLPSAYARSILTIPWVELGGKVNINCARTGYSATVTFHTKPFYGGKVHRVTAEVKHNPTNTIVCKAQGEWNGTLEFTYSNGETKVIDTNKLPVIRKKIRPIAKQGPLESRHLWQYVTNSLKEGNIDAATEHKHHLEERQRAEERQRMALTMPWKPKYFAKEGDGWLYLNPLWKTL
;
A
#
# COMPACT_ATOMS: atom_id res chain seq x y z
N MET A 1 26.60 -2.80 4.52
CA MET A 1 25.46 -2.36 3.67
C MET A 1 25.85 -1.22 2.73
N VAL A 2 26.32 -0.07 3.22
CA VAL A 2 26.72 1.10 2.38
C VAL A 2 27.65 0.71 1.22
N TRP A 3 28.64 -0.14 1.45
CA TRP A 3 29.52 -0.72 0.42
C TRP A 3 28.81 -1.34 -0.77
N VAL A 4 27.73 -2.10 -0.52
CA VAL A 4 26.95 -2.78 -1.58
C VAL A 4 26.09 -1.77 -2.34
N LEU A 5 25.58 -0.75 -1.66
CA LEU A 5 24.83 0.36 -2.28
C LEU A 5 25.74 1.22 -3.17
N ILE A 6 26.94 1.59 -2.70
CA ILE A 6 27.91 2.35 -3.48
C ILE A 6 28.44 1.55 -4.67
N PHE A 7 28.82 0.28 -4.49
CA PHE A 7 29.20 -0.57 -5.63
C PHE A 7 28.04 -0.74 -6.62
N SER A 8 26.80 -0.92 -6.16
CA SER A 8 25.64 -1.05 -7.04
C SER A 8 25.35 0.25 -7.80
N LEU A 9 25.42 1.41 -7.15
CA LEU A 9 25.25 2.72 -7.80
C LEU A 9 26.35 2.97 -8.82
N CYS A 10 27.63 2.80 -8.44
CA CYS A 10 28.75 3.02 -9.34
C CYS A 10 28.76 2.02 -10.51
N TRP A 11 28.32 0.77 -10.31
CA TRP A 11 28.15 -0.21 -11.38
C TRP A 11 27.01 0.16 -12.35
N LEU A 12 25.86 0.61 -11.83
CA LEU A 12 24.75 1.16 -12.63
C LEU A 12 25.14 2.43 -13.39
N LEU A 13 25.93 3.32 -12.78
CA LEU A 13 26.41 4.57 -13.38
C LEU A 13 27.46 4.30 -14.47
N ASN A 14 28.47 3.47 -14.21
CA ASN A 14 29.50 3.11 -15.18
C ASN A 14 28.90 2.32 -16.37
N GLY A 15 27.84 1.53 -16.13
CA GLY A 15 27.00 0.95 -17.18
C GLY A 15 26.23 1.98 -18.01
N ARG A 16 25.57 2.95 -17.37
CA ARG A 16 24.82 4.03 -18.04
C ARG A 16 25.71 4.99 -18.81
N ILE A 17 26.88 5.38 -18.28
CA ILE A 17 27.77 6.32 -18.95
C ILE A 17 28.51 5.64 -20.13
N LYS A 18 28.85 4.35 -20.04
CA LYS A 18 29.33 3.57 -21.20
C LYS A 18 28.25 3.42 -22.28
N ALA A 19 26.98 3.28 -21.90
CA ALA A 19 25.86 3.27 -22.84
C ALA A 19 25.62 4.64 -23.50
N LEU A 20 25.83 5.74 -22.78
CA LEU A 20 25.71 7.11 -23.28
C LEU A 20 26.89 7.52 -24.19
N ARG A 21 28.13 7.14 -23.86
CA ARG A 21 29.31 7.39 -24.72
C ARG A 21 29.16 6.69 -26.08
N LYS A 22 28.68 5.44 -26.10
CA LYS A 22 28.30 4.72 -27.34
C LYS A 22 27.13 5.35 -28.11
N ARG A 23 26.35 6.23 -27.49
CA ARG A 23 25.19 6.92 -28.09
C ARG A 23 25.56 8.29 -28.66
N ALA A 24 26.68 8.89 -28.24
CA ALA A 24 27.20 10.16 -28.77
C ALA A 24 28.03 9.98 -30.07
N GLU A 25 28.75 8.87 -30.21
CA GLU A 25 29.67 8.64 -31.35
C GLU A 25 28.99 8.11 -32.63
N ARG A 26 27.65 8.02 -32.69
CA ARG A 26 26.91 7.47 -33.85
C ARG A 26 25.57 8.17 -34.15
N MET A 27 25.64 9.29 -34.88
CA MET A 27 24.58 9.74 -35.79
C MET A 27 25.18 10.02 -37.17
N PRO A 28 24.63 9.43 -38.24
CA PRO A 28 24.42 10.21 -39.46
C PRO A 28 23.09 9.88 -40.19
N SER A 29 22.80 10.70 -41.20
CA SER A 29 21.50 10.83 -41.89
C SER A 29 20.90 9.58 -42.57
N THR A 30 19.57 9.51 -42.49
CA THR A 30 18.60 9.06 -43.53
C THR A 30 18.73 7.69 -44.23
N ALA A 31 17.84 6.79 -43.80
CA ALA A 31 16.76 6.17 -44.60
C ALA A 31 16.99 5.00 -45.60
N LEU A 32 15.97 4.12 -45.64
CA LEU A 32 15.56 3.12 -46.67
C LEU A 32 16.56 2.01 -47.10
N LEU A 33 16.16 0.94 -47.81
CA LEU A 33 15.24 -0.18 -47.43
C LEU A 33 15.42 -1.35 -48.44
N PHE A 34 15.60 -2.61 -47.97
CA PHE A 34 15.22 -3.88 -48.65
C PHE A 34 15.92 -4.24 -50.01
N LEU A 35 15.97 -5.49 -50.52
CA LEU A 35 15.57 -6.84 -50.03
C LEU A 35 16.31 -7.95 -50.84
N ALA A 36 16.07 -9.22 -50.44
CA ALA A 36 15.94 -10.42 -51.30
C ALA A 36 17.21 -11.09 -51.86
N LEU A 37 17.28 -12.43 -51.99
CA LEU A 37 16.43 -13.53 -51.50
C LEU A 37 17.27 -14.83 -51.43
N ASN A 38 17.02 -15.67 -50.43
CA ASN A 38 16.95 -17.16 -50.44
C ASN A 38 18.06 -18.01 -51.10
N GLU A 39 18.09 -19.34 -50.98
CA GLU A 39 17.22 -20.34 -50.28
C GLU A 39 18.06 -21.04 -49.18
N GLU A 40 17.59 -21.85 -48.21
CA GLU A 40 16.27 -22.39 -47.80
C GLU A 40 16.33 -22.66 -46.27
N VAL A 41 15.39 -23.45 -45.75
CA VAL A 41 15.29 -24.17 -44.46
C VAL A 41 14.59 -23.41 -43.34
N GLY A 42 13.31 -23.76 -43.16
CA GLY A 42 12.64 -23.79 -41.85
C GLY A 42 12.13 -22.46 -41.27
N SER A 43 10.88 -22.10 -41.59
CA SER A 43 10.22 -20.90 -41.04
C SER A 43 10.16 -20.88 -39.51
N SER A 44 10.67 -19.82 -38.87
CA SER A 44 10.71 -19.68 -37.40
C SER A 44 9.58 -18.84 -36.78
N THR A 45 8.43 -18.69 -37.45
CA THR A 45 7.23 -18.06 -36.86
C THR A 45 6.26 -19.13 -36.33
N ARG A 46 6.03 -19.18 -35.01
CA ARG A 46 5.12 -20.16 -34.36
C ARG A 46 3.84 -19.48 -33.84
N ARG A 47 2.70 -20.18 -33.94
CA ARG A 47 1.33 -19.62 -33.96
C ARG A 47 0.47 -20.10 -32.77
N PHE A 48 -0.61 -19.38 -32.46
CA PHE A 48 -1.51 -19.67 -31.34
C PHE A 48 -2.96 -19.23 -31.61
N SER A 49 -3.95 -19.95 -31.05
CA SER A 49 -5.38 -19.61 -31.13
C SER A 49 -6.07 -19.92 -29.80
N VAL A 50 -6.58 -18.90 -29.11
CA VAL A 50 -7.53 -19.06 -27.99
C VAL A 50 -8.96 -18.92 -28.53
N GLY A 51 -9.93 -19.66 -28.00
CA GLY A 51 -11.37 -19.44 -28.27
C GLY A 51 -12.02 -18.50 -27.24
N PRO A 52 -13.36 -18.34 -27.26
CA PRO A 52 -14.18 -17.93 -28.39
C PRO A 52 -13.89 -16.48 -28.85
N ASP A 53 -13.38 -15.63 -27.95
CA ASP A 53 -12.96 -14.25 -28.23
C ASP A 53 -11.49 -14.22 -28.67
N LYS A 54 -11.26 -14.56 -29.94
CA LYS A 54 -9.97 -15.07 -30.45
C LYS A 54 -8.85 -14.05 -30.66
N TRP A 55 -8.22 -13.54 -29.61
CA TRP A 55 -6.96 -12.79 -29.79
C TRP A 55 -5.83 -13.73 -30.25
N TYR A 56 -5.24 -13.39 -31.40
CA TYR A 56 -4.22 -14.17 -32.08
C TYR A 56 -2.83 -13.66 -31.71
N PHE A 57 -2.02 -14.50 -31.06
CA PHE A 57 -0.69 -14.11 -30.56
C PHE A 57 0.43 -14.62 -31.46
N VAL A 58 1.43 -13.77 -31.71
CA VAL A 58 2.64 -14.08 -32.47
C VAL A 58 3.85 -13.77 -31.61
N LEU A 59 4.65 -14.79 -31.32
CA LEU A 59 5.96 -14.62 -30.71
C LEU A 59 7.01 -14.51 -31.82
N ASP A 60 7.60 -13.33 -31.94
CA ASP A 60 8.81 -13.13 -32.70
C ASP A 60 10.02 -13.42 -31.79
N PHE A 61 10.65 -14.57 -32.03
CA PHE A 61 11.78 -15.03 -31.23
C PHE A 61 13.07 -14.25 -31.55
N GLU A 62 13.17 -13.66 -32.74
CA GLU A 62 14.35 -12.94 -33.23
C GLU A 62 14.36 -11.49 -32.73
N THR A 63 13.22 -10.80 -32.71
CA THR A 63 13.12 -9.45 -32.10
C THR A 63 12.83 -9.47 -30.60
N GLY A 64 12.42 -10.62 -30.05
CA GLY A 64 12.09 -10.75 -28.64
C GLY A 64 10.75 -10.13 -28.25
N ILE A 65 9.82 -10.01 -29.20
CA ILE A 65 8.54 -9.31 -29.03
C ILE A 65 7.39 -10.31 -29.15
N LEU A 66 6.49 -10.28 -28.16
CA LEU A 66 5.18 -10.93 -28.24
C LEU A 66 4.14 -9.92 -28.73
N GLN A 67 3.48 -10.20 -29.85
CA GLN A 67 2.46 -9.34 -30.45
C GLN A 67 1.08 -10.01 -30.41
N TYR A 68 0.01 -9.23 -30.39
CA TYR A 68 -1.35 -9.77 -30.54
C TYR A 68 -2.24 -8.99 -31.51
N PHE A 69 -3.16 -9.73 -32.12
CA PHE A 69 -4.07 -9.29 -33.18
C PHE A 69 -5.51 -9.73 -32.85
N VAL A 70 -6.51 -9.12 -33.50
CA VAL A 70 -7.94 -9.39 -33.22
C VAL A 70 -8.36 -10.78 -33.69
N ASN A 71 -7.71 -11.29 -34.74
CA ASN A 71 -7.85 -12.63 -35.30
C ASN A 71 -6.66 -12.94 -36.23
N GLU A 72 -6.52 -14.19 -36.71
CA GLU A 72 -5.42 -14.60 -37.59
C GLU A 72 -5.42 -13.84 -38.94
N GLN A 73 -6.60 -13.49 -39.47
CA GLN A 73 -6.77 -12.75 -40.72
C GLN A 73 -6.21 -11.32 -40.64
N SER A 74 -6.24 -10.71 -39.44
CA SER A 74 -5.70 -9.36 -39.17
C SER A 74 -4.17 -9.31 -38.96
N LYS A 75 -3.45 -10.43 -39.11
CA LYS A 75 -1.98 -10.51 -38.91
C LYS A 75 -1.18 -9.50 -39.75
N ASN A 76 -1.66 -9.14 -40.94
CA ASN A 76 -0.99 -8.18 -41.83
C ASN A 76 -1.34 -6.70 -41.52
N GLN A 77 -2.17 -6.45 -40.52
CA GLN A 77 -2.49 -5.10 -40.02
C GLN A 77 -1.58 -4.75 -38.83
N LYS A 78 -1.69 -3.51 -38.31
CA LYS A 78 -0.92 -3.11 -37.13
C LYS A 78 -1.36 -3.94 -35.90
N PRO A 79 -0.43 -4.54 -35.12
CA PRO A 79 -0.79 -5.29 -33.91
C PRO A 79 -1.54 -4.41 -32.91
N ARG A 80 -2.51 -5.00 -32.20
CA ARG A 80 -3.32 -4.32 -31.18
C ARG A 80 -2.53 -4.03 -29.90
N GLY A 81 -1.51 -4.84 -29.62
CA GLY A 81 -0.47 -4.54 -28.65
C GLY A 81 0.75 -5.40 -28.87
N THR A 82 1.88 -4.92 -28.36
CA THR A 82 3.19 -5.58 -28.44
C THR A 82 3.84 -5.52 -27.07
N LEU A 83 4.57 -6.57 -26.70
CA LEU A 83 5.20 -6.72 -25.39
C LEU A 83 6.63 -7.19 -25.58
N SER A 84 7.60 -6.41 -25.11
CA SER A 84 9.01 -6.83 -25.11
C SER A 84 9.24 -7.89 -24.04
N LEU A 85 9.85 -9.01 -24.44
CA LEU A 85 10.24 -10.10 -23.56
C LEU A 85 11.67 -9.95 -23.02
N ALA A 86 12.43 -8.95 -23.48
CA ALA A 86 13.77 -8.67 -22.97
C ALA A 86 13.70 -8.31 -21.47
N GLY A 87 14.22 -9.20 -20.61
CA GLY A 87 14.12 -9.07 -19.15
C GLY A 87 12.73 -9.38 -18.56
N ALA A 88 11.78 -9.88 -19.36
CA ALA A 88 10.46 -10.27 -18.88
C ALA A 88 10.50 -11.54 -18.02
N ILE A 89 9.58 -11.63 -17.06
CA ILE A 89 9.40 -12.77 -16.16
C ILE A 89 8.08 -13.45 -16.50
N ILE A 90 8.13 -14.75 -16.80
CA ILE A 90 6.95 -15.55 -17.13
C ILE A 90 6.67 -16.53 -15.99
N SER A 91 5.46 -16.42 -15.44
CA SER A 91 4.97 -17.25 -14.33
C SER A 91 3.74 -18.06 -14.75
N PRO A 92 3.55 -19.30 -14.28
CA PRO A 92 2.23 -19.91 -14.26
C PRO A 92 1.33 -19.14 -13.29
N SER A 93 0.04 -19.02 -13.61
CA SER A 93 -0.98 -18.59 -12.65
C SER A 93 -1.93 -19.76 -12.37
N ASP A 94 -2.40 -19.80 -11.13
CA ASP A 94 -3.39 -20.76 -10.63
C ASP A 94 -4.76 -20.09 -10.40
N GLU A 95 -4.90 -18.79 -10.74
CA GLU A 95 -6.17 -18.05 -10.68
C GLU A 95 -7.25 -18.67 -11.59
N VAL A 96 -6.85 -19.27 -12.73
CA VAL A 96 -7.74 -19.91 -13.71
C VAL A 96 -6.99 -21.08 -14.37
N PRO A 97 -7.64 -22.23 -14.66
CA PRO A 97 -7.02 -23.33 -15.39
C PRO A 97 -6.38 -22.88 -16.71
N HIS A 98 -5.14 -23.36 -16.91
CA HIS A 98 -4.29 -23.08 -18.07
C HIS A 98 -3.84 -21.61 -18.24
N MET A 99 -3.93 -20.77 -17.19
CA MET A 99 -3.42 -19.40 -17.21
C MET A 99 -1.91 -19.29 -16.95
N LEU A 100 -1.25 -18.33 -17.60
CA LEU A 100 0.13 -17.90 -17.40
C LEU A 100 0.19 -16.36 -17.47
N VAL A 101 1.17 -15.76 -16.78
CA VAL A 101 1.30 -14.30 -16.70
C VAL A 101 2.72 -13.90 -17.10
N VAL A 102 2.81 -12.98 -18.06
CA VAL A 102 4.05 -12.36 -18.53
C VAL A 102 4.16 -10.97 -17.94
N TYR A 103 5.16 -10.75 -17.09
CA TYR A 103 5.55 -9.45 -16.57
C TYR A 103 6.68 -8.90 -17.43
N SER A 104 6.46 -7.84 -18.21
CA SER A 104 7.55 -7.19 -18.94
C SER A 104 8.42 -6.35 -18.00
N ALA A 105 9.69 -6.13 -18.37
CA ALA A 105 10.60 -5.24 -17.65
C ALA A 105 10.08 -3.79 -17.57
N ASN A 106 9.15 -3.41 -18.45
CA ASN A 106 8.50 -2.09 -18.49
C ASN A 106 7.30 -1.97 -17.51
N GLY A 107 6.96 -3.01 -16.75
CA GLY A 107 5.85 -3.02 -15.80
C GLY A 107 4.49 -3.44 -16.37
N GLU A 108 4.40 -3.64 -17.68
CA GLU A 108 3.19 -4.18 -18.34
C GLU A 108 2.99 -5.67 -18.01
N ILE A 109 1.73 -6.08 -17.85
CA ILE A 109 1.35 -7.42 -17.39
C ILE A 109 0.34 -8.03 -18.37
N PHE A 110 0.74 -9.08 -19.09
CA PHE A 110 -0.16 -9.85 -19.96
C PHE A 110 -0.58 -11.13 -19.25
N LYS A 111 -1.88 -11.26 -18.93
CA LYS A 111 -2.49 -12.52 -18.49
C LYS A 111 -2.97 -13.29 -19.72
N LEU A 112 -2.41 -14.47 -19.96
CA LEU A 112 -2.68 -15.31 -21.13
C LEU A 112 -3.23 -16.66 -20.68
N ARG A 113 -4.21 -17.21 -21.41
CA ARG A 113 -4.79 -18.53 -21.13
C ARG A 113 -4.58 -19.44 -22.33
N ALA A 114 -4.00 -20.62 -22.10
CA ALA A 114 -3.88 -21.67 -23.11
C ALA A 114 -5.14 -22.54 -23.19
N ALA A 115 -5.33 -23.25 -24.30
CA ALA A 115 -6.45 -24.18 -24.43
C ALA A 115 -6.31 -25.34 -23.44
N ASP A 116 -5.09 -25.89 -23.30
CA ASP A 116 -4.78 -27.02 -22.42
C ASP A 116 -3.46 -26.86 -21.65
N ALA A 117 -3.19 -27.82 -20.75
CA ALA A 117 -2.00 -27.83 -19.89
C ALA A 117 -0.67 -28.06 -20.66
N LYS A 118 -0.70 -28.84 -21.74
CA LYS A 118 0.46 -29.11 -22.61
C LYS A 118 0.84 -27.85 -23.38
N GLU A 119 -0.16 -27.12 -23.86
CA GLU A 119 -0.01 -25.83 -24.53
C GLU A 119 0.44 -24.73 -23.57
N LYS A 120 -0.10 -24.64 -22.33
CA LYS A 120 0.42 -23.76 -21.25
C LYS A 120 1.91 -24.01 -21.03
N GLN A 121 2.31 -25.28 -20.86
CA GLN A 121 3.71 -25.61 -20.59
C GLN A 121 4.63 -25.32 -21.78
N TYR A 122 4.16 -25.55 -23.00
CA TYR A 122 4.88 -25.18 -24.22
C TYR A 122 5.11 -23.66 -24.29
N TRP A 123 4.08 -22.83 -24.11
CA TRP A 123 4.22 -21.37 -24.16
C TRP A 123 5.06 -20.79 -23.03
N ILE A 124 4.93 -21.32 -21.80
CA ILE A 124 5.83 -20.96 -20.69
C ILE A 124 7.29 -21.25 -21.08
N THR A 125 7.55 -22.39 -21.73
CA THR A 125 8.91 -22.76 -22.17
C THR A 125 9.42 -21.84 -23.28
N GLN A 126 8.62 -21.58 -24.32
CA GLN A 126 9.01 -20.72 -25.45
C GLN A 126 9.24 -19.27 -25.02
N LEU A 127 8.32 -18.68 -24.24
CA LEU A 127 8.44 -17.29 -23.78
C LEU A 127 9.62 -17.12 -22.81
N ARG A 128 9.88 -18.09 -21.92
CA ARG A 128 11.07 -18.08 -21.05
C ARG A 128 12.36 -18.24 -21.85
N SER A 129 12.37 -19.11 -22.87
CA SER A 129 13.54 -19.29 -23.73
C SER A 129 13.84 -18.03 -24.55
N CYS A 130 12.81 -17.37 -25.08
CA CYS A 130 12.95 -16.10 -25.78
C CYS A 130 13.44 -14.97 -24.87
N ALA A 131 12.79 -14.80 -23.71
CA ALA A 131 13.19 -13.81 -22.70
C ALA A 131 14.64 -14.04 -22.19
N LYS A 132 15.05 -15.29 -22.01
CA LYS A 132 16.43 -15.66 -21.66
C LYS A 132 17.40 -15.38 -22.80
N HIS A 133 17.07 -15.77 -24.04
CA HIS A 133 17.89 -15.52 -25.22
C HIS A 133 18.16 -14.03 -25.41
N HIS A 134 17.14 -13.18 -25.26
CA HIS A 134 17.28 -11.71 -25.34
C HIS A 134 17.91 -11.07 -24.10
N ARG A 135 17.96 -11.77 -22.96
CA ARG A 135 18.74 -11.37 -21.79
C ARG A 135 20.24 -11.64 -21.94
N GLU A 136 20.60 -12.70 -22.67
CA GLU A 136 21.98 -13.17 -22.84
C GLU A 136 22.61 -12.64 -24.15
N GLY A 137 21.87 -12.63 -25.26
CA GLY A 137 22.31 -12.17 -26.59
C GLY A 137 22.60 -10.67 -26.67
N ASN A 138 21.94 -9.85 -25.84
CA ASN A 138 22.21 -8.41 -25.72
C ASN A 138 23.62 -8.10 -25.14
N SER A 139 24.41 -9.13 -24.80
CA SER A 139 25.83 -9.01 -24.46
C SER A 139 26.80 -9.27 -25.62
N LYS A 140 26.34 -9.84 -26.76
CA LYS A 140 27.25 -10.27 -27.86
C LYS A 140 26.80 -10.06 -29.31
N SER A 141 25.56 -9.66 -29.62
CA SER A 141 25.10 -9.58 -31.02
C SER A 141 24.30 -8.33 -31.40
N VAL A 142 24.99 -7.25 -31.77
CA VAL A 142 24.50 -6.24 -32.75
C VAL A 142 25.65 -5.86 -33.68
N SER A 143 25.92 -6.71 -34.68
CA SER A 143 26.85 -6.39 -35.77
C SER A 143 26.45 -7.12 -37.06
N SER A 144 25.77 -6.38 -37.94
CA SER A 144 25.41 -6.75 -39.33
C SER A 144 24.36 -7.89 -39.47
N SER A 145 23.54 -7.93 -40.52
CA SER A 145 23.69 -7.25 -41.83
C SER A 145 22.36 -6.79 -42.47
N ARG A 146 22.43 -5.71 -43.24
CA ARG A 146 21.52 -5.47 -44.39
C ARG A 146 22.06 -6.22 -45.61
N SER A 147 21.18 -6.48 -46.58
CA SER A 147 21.43 -7.34 -47.74
C SER A 147 22.47 -6.84 -48.75
N ARG A 148 23.38 -7.75 -49.09
CA ARG A 148 24.01 -8.08 -50.41
C ARG A 148 24.34 -6.96 -51.42
N SER A 149 25.61 -6.97 -51.86
CA SER A 149 26.05 -6.76 -53.26
C SER A 149 27.32 -7.61 -53.53
N SER A 150 27.55 -8.00 -54.78
CA SER A 150 28.34 -9.19 -55.15
C SER A 150 29.81 -8.96 -55.54
N SER A 151 30.69 -9.96 -55.36
CA SER A 151 31.88 -10.24 -56.21
C SER A 151 32.41 -11.68 -56.07
N LEU A 152 32.19 -12.49 -57.10
CA LEU A 152 32.98 -13.61 -57.69
C LEU A 152 34.15 -14.30 -56.90
N LEU A 153 34.01 -15.63 -56.70
CA LEU A 153 34.92 -16.77 -57.03
C LEU A 153 36.47 -16.74 -56.76
N PRO A 154 37.19 -17.89 -56.64
CA PRO A 154 36.84 -19.25 -56.15
C PRO A 154 37.91 -19.81 -55.12
N PRO A 155 38.36 -21.11 -55.05
CA PRO A 155 38.23 -21.90 -53.80
C PRO A 155 39.52 -22.55 -53.21
N GLY A 156 39.45 -23.17 -52.02
CA GLY A 156 40.59 -23.93 -51.42
C GLY A 156 40.32 -24.75 -50.12
N THR A 157 39.94 -26.02 -50.28
CA THR A 157 40.21 -27.23 -49.45
C THR A 157 40.65 -27.21 -47.95
N ALA A 158 39.81 -27.86 -47.11
CA ALA A 158 40.08 -29.09 -46.30
C ALA A 158 40.85 -29.14 -44.94
N ASN A 159 40.28 -29.97 -44.04
CA ASN A 159 40.90 -30.93 -43.07
C ASN A 159 41.33 -30.58 -41.60
N SER A 160 40.53 -31.13 -40.65
CA SER A 160 40.90 -32.17 -39.64
C SER A 160 41.52 -31.87 -38.25
N ALA A 161 41.12 -32.76 -37.30
CA ALA A 161 41.83 -33.28 -36.12
C ALA A 161 41.60 -32.70 -34.69
N SER A 162 41.48 -33.63 -33.73
CA SER A 162 41.57 -33.49 -32.25
C SER A 162 42.81 -34.30 -31.75
N PRO A 163 43.24 -34.32 -30.45
CA PRO A 163 42.55 -35.16 -29.43
C PRO A 163 42.75 -34.85 -27.89
N SER A 164 41.84 -35.42 -27.08
CA SER A 164 41.91 -36.01 -25.70
C SER A 164 42.92 -35.64 -24.57
N GLY A 165 42.44 -35.67 -23.31
CA GLY A 165 43.23 -35.84 -22.06
C GLY A 165 42.36 -36.18 -20.81
N GLN A 166 42.89 -36.93 -19.82
CA GLN A 166 42.18 -37.56 -18.67
C GLN A 166 43.01 -37.45 -17.34
N LYS A 167 42.58 -37.69 -16.08
CA LYS A 167 41.33 -38.08 -15.35
C LYS A 167 41.51 -37.80 -13.82
N TYR A 168 40.46 -37.93 -12.98
CA TYR A 168 40.42 -38.67 -11.67
C TYR A 168 39.21 -38.28 -10.76
N MET A 169 38.80 -39.18 -9.83
CA MET A 169 37.71 -39.02 -8.85
C MET A 169 38.18 -39.34 -7.42
N ASN A 170 37.47 -38.85 -6.38
CA ASN A 170 37.19 -39.67 -5.19
C ASN A 170 35.97 -39.17 -4.37
N GLN A 171 35.39 -40.05 -3.52
CA GLN A 171 34.19 -39.81 -2.70
C GLN A 171 34.50 -39.86 -1.19
N SER A 172 33.68 -39.21 -0.35
CA SER A 172 33.42 -39.60 1.06
C SER A 172 32.15 -38.91 1.61
N GLY A 173 31.55 -39.49 2.65
CA GLY A 173 30.17 -39.20 3.12
C GLY A 173 30.02 -38.10 4.20
N PRO A 174 28.81 -37.94 4.76
CA PRO A 174 28.45 -36.80 5.61
C PRO A 174 28.81 -37.01 7.09
N THR A 175 29.15 -35.93 7.80
CA THR A 175 29.29 -35.91 9.27
C THR A 175 28.60 -34.69 9.87
N VAL A 176 27.87 -34.90 10.96
CA VAL A 176 27.21 -33.85 11.75
C VAL A 176 28.23 -33.11 12.60
N VAL A 177 28.16 -31.77 12.67
CA VAL A 177 28.99 -30.96 13.58
C VAL A 177 28.15 -29.89 14.28
N THR A 178 28.16 -29.95 15.61
CA THR A 178 27.52 -28.99 16.52
C THR A 178 28.31 -27.67 16.57
N ILE A 179 27.63 -26.52 16.52
CA ILE A 179 28.29 -25.20 16.59
C ILE A 179 28.27 -24.66 18.03
N THR A 180 29.44 -24.53 18.64
CA THR A 180 29.65 -23.74 19.87
C THR A 180 30.45 -22.47 19.55
N HIS A 181 29.97 -21.31 20.01
CA HIS A 181 30.61 -20.02 19.75
C HIS A 181 31.85 -19.76 20.62
N HIS A 182 32.99 -19.47 19.98
CA HIS A 182 34.08 -18.69 20.57
C HIS A 182 34.86 -17.94 19.48
N LYS A 183 35.00 -16.61 19.62
CA LYS A 183 35.67 -15.74 18.62
C LYS A 183 37.19 -15.75 18.84
N SER A 184 37.95 -16.19 17.84
CA SER A 184 39.43 -16.13 17.86
C SER A 184 39.97 -14.79 17.30
N PRO A 185 41.02 -14.19 17.91
CA PRO A 185 41.59 -12.90 17.46
C PRO A 185 42.12 -12.86 16.02
N ALA A 186 42.43 -14.02 15.41
CA ALA A 186 42.95 -14.10 14.05
C ALA A 186 41.96 -13.56 12.99
N ALA A 187 40.65 -13.73 13.21
CA ALA A 187 39.61 -13.24 12.30
C ALA A 187 39.56 -11.70 12.22
N ALA A 188 39.85 -11.01 13.34
CA ALA A 188 39.80 -9.56 13.41
C ALA A 188 40.92 -8.87 12.60
N ARG A 189 42.09 -9.51 12.44
CA ARG A 189 43.21 -8.96 11.65
C ARG A 189 42.94 -9.06 10.14
N ARG A 190 42.42 -10.19 9.63
CA ARG A 190 41.94 -10.30 8.23
C ARG A 190 40.86 -9.27 7.92
N ALA A 191 39.92 -9.04 8.84
CA ALA A 191 38.84 -8.08 8.67
C ALA A 191 39.27 -6.58 8.70
N LYS A 192 40.54 -6.26 9.00
CA LYS A 192 41.09 -4.90 8.87
C LYS A 192 41.76 -4.68 7.50
N SER A 193 42.62 -5.60 7.03
CA SER A 193 43.27 -5.46 5.71
C SER A 193 42.28 -5.55 4.54
N GLN A 194 41.23 -6.38 4.68
CA GLN A 194 40.20 -6.52 3.66
C GLN A 194 39.31 -5.27 3.52
N ARG A 195 39.22 -4.43 4.56
CA ARG A 195 38.46 -3.17 4.53
C ARG A 195 39.24 -1.99 3.93
N SER A 196 40.57 -1.96 4.05
CA SER A 196 41.38 -0.94 3.38
C SER A 196 41.45 -1.14 1.86
N GLY A 197 41.46 -2.39 1.39
CA GLY A 197 41.42 -2.71 -0.05
C GLY A 197 40.14 -2.21 -0.73
N GLN A 198 38.98 -2.42 -0.10
CA GLN A 198 37.69 -1.96 -0.62
C GLN A 198 37.61 -0.42 -0.77
N LEU A 199 38.23 0.33 0.15
CA LEU A 199 38.35 1.79 0.04
C LEU A 199 39.21 2.26 -1.14
N HIS A 200 40.20 1.45 -1.55
CA HIS A 200 40.99 1.73 -2.73
C HIS A 200 40.16 1.50 -4.00
N GLU A 201 39.47 0.35 -4.11
CA GLU A 201 38.60 0.01 -5.25
C GLU A 201 37.50 1.06 -5.50
N VAL A 202 36.84 1.57 -4.44
CA VAL A 202 35.83 2.63 -4.58
C VAL A 202 36.45 3.97 -4.97
N ARG A 203 37.68 4.28 -4.53
CA ARG A 203 38.39 5.50 -4.94
C ARG A 203 38.77 5.44 -6.42
N GLU A 204 39.26 4.30 -6.91
CA GLU A 204 39.52 4.09 -8.34
C GLU A 204 38.23 4.19 -9.17
N MET A 205 37.13 3.59 -8.69
CA MET A 205 35.85 3.64 -9.38
C MET A 205 35.28 5.07 -9.45
N MET A 206 35.43 5.86 -8.37
CA MET A 206 35.06 7.29 -8.37
C MET A 206 35.91 8.11 -9.35
N SER A 207 37.22 7.90 -9.39
CA SER A 207 38.13 8.54 -10.37
C SER A 207 37.74 8.19 -11.81
N GLN A 208 37.36 6.93 -12.08
CA GLN A 208 36.88 6.50 -13.39
C GLN A 208 35.54 7.16 -13.77
N VAL A 209 34.60 7.31 -12.82
CA VAL A 209 33.31 7.98 -13.07
C VAL A 209 33.49 9.50 -13.27
N GLU A 210 34.37 10.14 -12.50
CA GLU A 210 34.75 11.55 -12.71
C GLU A 210 35.39 11.76 -14.09
N GLY A 211 36.32 10.90 -14.49
CA GLY A 211 36.91 10.93 -15.83
C GLY A 211 35.85 10.78 -16.92
N GLN A 212 34.87 9.88 -16.74
CA GLN A 212 33.77 9.71 -17.69
C GLN A 212 32.81 10.92 -17.72
N GLN A 213 32.56 11.57 -16.58
CA GLN A 213 31.73 12.78 -16.48
C GLN A 213 32.42 13.99 -17.15
N LYS A 214 33.74 14.16 -17.00
CA LYS A 214 34.51 15.19 -17.72
C LYS A 214 34.47 14.99 -19.24
N ASN A 215 34.62 13.74 -19.71
CA ASN A 215 34.46 13.41 -21.14
C ASN A 215 33.04 13.75 -21.66
N LEU A 216 31.99 13.51 -20.86
CA LEU A 216 30.61 13.85 -21.22
C LEU A 216 30.40 15.37 -21.29
N VAL A 217 30.93 16.13 -20.33
CA VAL A 217 30.89 17.60 -20.32
C VAL A 217 31.54 18.18 -21.57
N GLN A 218 32.77 17.73 -21.88
CA GLN A 218 33.52 18.17 -23.07
C GLN A 218 32.80 17.82 -24.38
N ALA A 219 32.18 16.64 -24.46
CA ALA A 219 31.41 16.24 -25.63
C ALA A 219 30.15 17.10 -25.86
N ILE A 220 29.52 17.60 -24.79
CA ILE A 220 28.36 18.51 -24.89
C ILE A 220 28.82 19.94 -25.22
N GLU A 221 29.93 20.41 -24.63
CA GLU A 221 30.49 21.74 -24.89
C GLU A 221 31.12 21.88 -26.28
N ALA A 222 31.54 20.78 -26.91
CA ALA A 222 32.04 20.75 -28.28
C ALA A 222 30.92 20.75 -29.36
N LEU A 223 29.64 20.72 -28.98
CA LEU A 223 28.52 20.84 -29.91
C LEU A 223 28.35 22.29 -30.39
N PRO A 224 27.83 22.52 -31.61
CA PRO A 224 27.54 23.86 -32.10
C PRO A 224 26.49 24.58 -31.23
N SER A 225 26.54 25.91 -31.22
CA SER A 225 25.63 26.76 -30.43
C SER A 225 24.21 26.87 -31.03
N SER A 226 23.99 26.39 -32.25
CA SER A 226 22.67 26.28 -32.88
C SER A 226 22.60 25.09 -33.82
N GLY A 227 21.41 24.47 -33.93
CA GLY A 227 21.18 23.25 -34.70
C GLY A 227 20.17 22.31 -33.99
N PRO A 228 19.78 21.19 -34.64
CA PRO A 228 18.81 20.23 -34.08
C PRO A 228 19.34 19.41 -32.89
N LEU A 229 20.64 19.47 -32.63
CA LEU A 229 21.32 19.06 -31.40
C LEU A 229 22.41 20.11 -31.15
N SER A 230 22.30 20.86 -30.06
CA SER A 230 23.22 21.97 -29.75
C SER A 230 23.76 21.85 -28.33
N ALA A 231 24.83 22.59 -28.02
CA ALA A 231 25.34 22.71 -26.65
C ALA A 231 24.33 23.36 -25.67
N LEU A 232 23.25 23.95 -26.19
CA LEU A 232 22.16 24.57 -25.45
C LEU A 232 20.89 23.69 -25.36
N ASP A 233 20.95 22.44 -25.85
CA ASP A 233 19.84 21.50 -25.77
C ASP A 233 19.44 21.20 -24.31
N GLN A 234 18.14 21.29 -24.02
CA GLN A 234 17.63 21.24 -22.65
C GLN A 234 17.84 19.86 -21.99
N ASP A 235 17.74 18.76 -22.75
CA ASP A 235 17.96 17.41 -22.22
C ASP A 235 19.45 17.11 -22.04
N LEU A 236 20.31 17.62 -22.92
CA LEU A 236 21.78 17.52 -22.75
C LEU A 236 22.28 18.37 -21.58
N LEU A 237 21.77 19.60 -21.41
CA LEU A 237 22.08 20.45 -20.26
C LEU A 237 21.57 19.83 -18.95
N LEU A 238 20.37 19.23 -18.96
CA LEU A 238 19.85 18.49 -17.81
C LEU A 238 20.71 17.26 -17.48
N LEU A 239 21.17 16.52 -18.49
CA LEU A 239 22.10 15.39 -18.32
C LEU A 239 23.46 15.84 -17.77
N LYS A 240 23.98 16.98 -18.23
CA LYS A 240 25.21 17.61 -17.71
C LYS A 240 25.06 18.01 -16.24
N ALA A 241 23.98 18.71 -15.90
CA ALA A 241 23.70 19.15 -14.52
C ALA A 241 23.47 17.97 -13.56
N THR A 242 22.64 17.00 -13.95
CA THR A 242 22.33 15.83 -13.10
C THR A 242 23.54 14.91 -12.92
N SER A 243 24.38 14.72 -13.94
CA SER A 243 25.62 13.93 -13.80
C SER A 243 26.65 14.62 -12.91
N ALA A 244 26.80 15.94 -13.00
CA ALA A 244 27.66 16.71 -12.09
C ALA A 244 27.16 16.66 -10.62
N ALA A 245 25.86 16.90 -10.38
CA ALA A 245 25.28 16.83 -9.05
C ALA A 245 25.38 15.43 -8.43
N THR A 246 25.18 14.37 -9.23
CA THR A 246 25.36 12.98 -8.79
C THR A 246 26.80 12.71 -8.36
N LEU A 247 27.78 13.21 -9.12
CA LEU A 247 29.20 13.04 -8.78
C LEU A 247 29.58 13.78 -7.49
N SER A 248 29.08 15.00 -7.27
CA SER A 248 29.29 15.76 -6.03
C SER A 248 28.76 14.99 -4.82
N CYS A 249 27.51 14.53 -4.90
CA CYS A 249 26.86 13.78 -3.83
C CYS A 249 27.62 12.47 -3.49
N LEU A 250 28.13 11.76 -4.50
CA LEU A 250 28.97 10.58 -4.29
C LEU A 250 30.34 10.92 -3.67
N GLY A 251 30.93 12.06 -4.03
CA GLY A 251 32.17 12.58 -3.42
C GLY A 251 31.99 12.95 -1.95
N GLU A 252 30.89 13.62 -1.61
CA GLU A 252 30.50 13.95 -0.23
C GLU A 252 30.27 12.67 0.58
N CYS A 253 29.53 11.69 0.05
CA CYS A 253 29.33 10.38 0.69
C CYS A 253 30.65 9.66 0.96
N LEU A 254 31.60 9.67 0.00
CA LEU A 254 32.92 9.08 0.19
C LEU A 254 33.75 9.83 1.25
N THR A 255 33.61 11.16 1.32
CA THR A 255 34.31 12.00 2.30
C THR A 255 33.80 11.75 3.72
N LEU A 256 32.48 11.71 3.92
CA LEU A 256 31.84 11.34 5.19
C LEU A 256 32.25 9.93 5.64
N LEU A 257 32.33 8.98 4.71
CA LEU A 257 32.83 7.62 5.00
C LEU A 257 34.31 7.64 5.45
N GLN A 258 35.19 8.38 4.77
CA GLN A 258 36.59 8.51 5.17
C GLN A 258 36.76 9.18 6.54
N GLN A 259 35.95 10.20 6.85
CA GLN A 259 35.92 10.87 8.16
C GLN A 259 35.43 9.93 9.27
N SER A 260 34.33 9.20 9.05
CA SER A 260 33.82 8.21 10.02
C SER A 260 34.85 7.13 10.36
N MET A 261 35.68 6.72 9.38
CA MET A 261 36.76 5.76 9.62
C MET A 261 37.97 6.35 10.35
N HIS A 262 38.23 7.65 10.22
CA HIS A 262 39.28 8.33 11.00
C HIS A 262 38.88 8.53 12.47
N GLN A 263 37.63 8.87 12.75
CA GLN A 263 37.13 8.99 14.14
C GLN A 263 37.21 7.65 14.90
N VAL A 264 36.86 6.54 14.24
CA VAL A 264 37.01 5.18 14.80
C VAL A 264 38.49 4.79 14.99
N GLY A 265 39.42 5.41 14.25
CA GLY A 265 40.86 5.20 14.42
C GLY A 265 41.47 5.98 15.61
N GLN A 266 40.99 7.18 15.91
CA GLN A 266 41.57 8.05 16.94
C GLN A 266 41.11 7.70 18.37
N HIS A 267 39.91 7.13 18.55
CA HIS A 267 39.42 6.67 19.87
C HIS A 267 40.17 5.47 20.47
N HIS A 268 41.26 5.00 19.85
CA HIS A 268 42.11 3.92 20.38
C HIS A 268 43.55 4.35 20.69
N ASN A 269 43.93 5.61 20.49
CA ASN A 269 45.28 6.11 20.78
C ASN A 269 45.29 7.61 21.14
N ARG A 270 44.89 7.96 22.37
CA ARG A 270 45.45 9.14 23.06
C ARG A 270 45.16 9.15 24.57
N THR A 271 46.17 8.80 25.36
CA THR A 271 46.36 9.31 26.73
C THR A 271 47.33 10.49 26.70
N LEU A 272 46.94 11.60 27.33
CA LEU A 272 47.70 12.82 27.72
C LEU A 272 48.97 13.23 26.94
N SER A 273 48.92 14.45 26.37
CA SER A 273 50.01 15.44 26.41
C SER A 273 49.43 16.86 26.28
N SER A 274 50.14 17.88 26.78
CA SER A 274 49.64 19.25 27.03
C SER A 274 49.79 20.25 25.84
N GLU A 275 49.25 21.47 26.05
CA GLU A 275 49.51 22.78 25.39
C GLU A 275 48.74 23.22 24.12
N GLY A 276 48.31 24.51 24.13
CA GLY A 276 47.85 25.34 22.98
C GLY A 276 46.32 25.47 22.76
N ILE A 277 45.61 26.55 23.19
CA ILE A 277 45.39 27.84 22.46
C ILE A 277 44.53 27.63 21.18
N LEU A 278 43.31 28.16 20.96
CA LEU A 278 42.51 29.30 21.50
C LEU A 278 40.97 29.11 21.21
N GLY A 279 40.09 29.85 21.90
CA GLY A 279 38.78 30.29 21.33
C GLY A 279 37.45 29.77 21.93
N TRP A 280 36.97 30.38 23.03
CA TRP A 280 35.55 30.41 23.49
C TRP A 280 34.85 31.70 22.96
N PRO A 281 33.51 31.94 23.06
CA PRO A 281 32.51 31.54 24.07
C PRO A 281 31.27 30.79 23.49
N GLY A 282 30.32 30.20 24.25
CA GLY A 282 29.71 30.53 25.56
C GLY A 282 28.32 31.16 25.34
N PRO A 283 27.30 31.02 26.23
CA PRO A 283 27.44 30.87 27.69
C PRO A 283 26.81 29.60 28.30
N LYS A 284 26.95 29.46 29.62
CA LYS A 284 26.45 28.37 30.49
C LYS A 284 25.38 28.89 31.44
N SER A 285 24.65 27.99 32.09
CA SER A 285 24.19 28.18 33.48
C SER A 285 24.55 26.95 34.33
N HIS A 286 24.77 27.20 35.62
CA HIS A 286 25.29 26.26 36.63
C HIS A 286 24.12 25.41 37.22
N SER A 287 24.31 24.25 37.86
CA SER A 287 25.18 24.05 39.04
C SER A 287 25.60 22.61 39.33
N THR A 288 26.71 22.48 40.04
CA THR A 288 27.28 21.24 40.58
C THR A 288 27.41 21.32 42.10
N GLU A 289 27.02 20.28 42.82
CA GLU A 289 27.74 19.86 44.03
C GLU A 289 27.98 18.34 44.01
N GLN A 290 29.19 17.95 44.39
CA GLN A 290 29.59 16.58 44.70
C GLN A 290 30.06 16.54 46.16
N LEU A 291 29.68 15.50 46.90
CA LEU A 291 30.45 15.01 48.04
C LEU A 291 30.46 13.47 48.04
N LYS A 292 31.42 12.87 48.77
CA LYS A 292 32.24 11.77 48.21
C LYS A 292 32.54 10.64 49.22
N ASN A 293 32.38 9.39 48.77
CA ASN A 293 32.98 8.11 49.26
C ASN A 293 32.80 7.63 50.71
N GLY A 294 32.54 6.31 50.89
CA GLY A 294 32.71 5.64 52.20
C GLY A 294 32.30 4.16 52.33
N ALA A 295 33.12 3.21 51.84
CA ALA A 295 33.37 1.84 52.37
C ALA A 295 32.24 0.76 52.60
N LEU A 296 32.33 -0.31 51.79
CA LEU A 296 32.43 -1.75 52.17
C LEU A 296 31.48 -2.44 53.19
N SER A 297 30.58 -3.28 52.66
CA SER A 297 30.19 -4.65 53.10
C SER A 297 29.00 -5.11 52.22
N SER A 298 28.68 -6.39 51.95
CA SER A 298 29.35 -7.70 52.04
C SER A 298 28.48 -8.71 51.24
N LEU A 299 29.08 -9.70 50.54
CA LEU A 299 28.60 -11.08 50.21
C LEU A 299 27.08 -11.37 49.98
N SER A 300 26.60 -12.30 49.14
CA SER A 300 27.16 -13.22 48.12
C SER A 300 25.96 -13.90 47.39
N SER A 301 26.19 -14.51 46.23
CA SER A 301 25.21 -15.31 45.47
C SER A 301 24.77 -16.61 46.16
N ALA A 302 23.48 -16.97 46.04
CA ALA A 302 22.86 -18.32 45.96
C ALA A 302 21.32 -18.13 45.95
N SER A 303 20.50 -18.60 44.98
CA SER A 303 20.17 -19.98 44.56
C SER A 303 19.54 -20.89 45.63
N ALA A 304 18.20 -21.03 45.64
CA ALA A 304 17.48 -22.25 46.06
C ALA A 304 15.98 -22.20 45.66
N ASN A 305 15.33 -23.37 45.62
CA ASN A 305 13.95 -23.62 45.15
C ASN A 305 12.91 -23.63 46.33
N ILE A 306 11.83 -24.40 46.12
CA ILE A 306 10.85 -24.97 47.08
C ILE A 306 9.76 -23.94 47.51
N THR A 307 8.44 -24.20 47.58
CA THR A 307 7.67 -25.47 47.70
C THR A 307 6.26 -25.35 47.10
N TRP A 308 5.69 -26.44 46.58
CA TRP A 308 4.23 -26.60 46.42
C TRP A 308 3.58 -26.98 47.76
N ALA A 309 2.46 -26.36 48.13
CA ALA A 309 1.69 -26.73 49.32
C ALA A 309 0.36 -27.42 48.92
N ILE A 310 0.06 -28.54 49.58
CA ILE A 310 -1.11 -29.40 49.33
C ILE A 310 -1.98 -29.42 50.61
N VAL A 311 -3.23 -28.95 50.46
CA VAL A 311 -4.52 -29.49 50.98
C VAL A 311 -4.65 -29.85 52.47
N PRO A 312 -5.80 -29.54 53.10
CA PRO A 312 -6.65 -30.63 53.61
C PRO A 312 -8.09 -30.56 53.08
N SER A 313 -8.63 -31.73 52.71
CA SER A 313 -10.05 -31.90 52.34
C SER A 313 -10.87 -32.31 53.55
N ALA A 314 -12.12 -31.85 53.64
CA ALA A 314 -13.12 -32.43 54.54
C ALA A 314 -14.53 -32.40 53.92
N THR A 315 -15.07 -33.62 53.77
CA THR A 315 -16.50 -34.02 53.77
C THR A 315 -17.52 -33.29 52.88
N GLN A 316 -18.09 -34.11 52.00
CA GLN A 316 -19.33 -34.00 51.23
C GLN A 316 -20.49 -33.29 51.94
N ASP A 317 -21.29 -32.57 51.15
CA ASP A 317 -22.75 -32.70 51.17
C ASP A 317 -23.28 -32.58 49.73
N GLU A 318 -24.14 -33.49 49.30
CA GLU A 318 -24.74 -33.48 47.95
C GLU A 318 -25.97 -32.56 47.92
N GLN A 319 -25.90 -31.46 47.15
CA GLN A 319 -27.11 -30.80 46.65
C GLN A 319 -27.01 -30.53 45.15
N THR A 320 -27.91 -31.17 44.41
CA THR A 320 -28.11 -31.05 42.97
C THR A 320 -28.44 -29.61 42.56
N LEU A 321 -27.47 -28.94 41.94
CA LEU A 321 -27.69 -27.67 41.25
C LEU A 321 -27.95 -27.91 39.76
N GLN A 322 -29.11 -27.45 39.31
CA GLN A 322 -29.56 -27.51 37.92
C GLN A 322 -28.66 -26.64 37.01
N PRO A 323 -28.61 -26.90 35.69
CA PRO A 323 -27.85 -26.05 34.79
C PRO A 323 -28.44 -24.64 34.75
N ASN A 324 -27.70 -23.68 35.31
CA ASN A 324 -28.07 -22.26 35.23
C ASN A 324 -28.14 -21.86 33.76
N THR A 325 -29.37 -21.64 33.30
CA THR A 325 -29.64 -21.07 31.99
C THR A 325 -29.41 -19.56 32.11
N GLU A 326 -28.17 -19.13 31.95
CA GLU A 326 -27.84 -17.72 31.74
C GLU A 326 -28.39 -17.28 30.39
N HIS A 327 -29.69 -16.95 30.39
CA HIS A 327 -30.33 -16.29 29.28
C HIS A 327 -29.56 -15.02 28.95
N SER A 328 -29.33 -14.83 27.66
CA SER A 328 -28.72 -13.63 27.08
C SER A 328 -29.50 -12.38 27.48
N ALA A 329 -29.11 -11.77 28.59
CA ALA A 329 -29.40 -10.37 28.87
C ALA A 329 -28.65 -9.56 27.80
N SER A 330 -29.39 -9.12 26.78
CA SER A 330 -28.85 -8.13 25.85
C SER A 330 -28.59 -6.86 26.67
N GLU A 331 -27.33 -6.63 27.01
CA GLU A 331 -26.86 -5.38 27.62
C GLU A 331 -27.36 -4.22 26.74
N LEU A 332 -28.41 -3.56 27.20
CA LEU A 332 -29.13 -2.55 26.44
C LEU A 332 -28.23 -1.32 26.34
N ILE A 333 -27.83 -0.98 25.12
CA ILE A 333 -27.01 0.19 24.87
C ILE A 333 -27.87 1.44 25.05
N LEU A 334 -27.81 1.99 26.27
CA LEU A 334 -28.50 3.21 26.66
C LEU A 334 -27.82 4.40 25.97
N VAL A 335 -28.51 5.00 25.01
CA VAL A 335 -27.99 6.16 24.25
C VAL A 335 -27.98 7.44 25.09
N GLU A 336 -28.56 7.40 26.29
CA GLU A 336 -28.50 8.47 27.30
C GLU A 336 -27.13 8.56 27.97
N ASP A 337 -26.36 7.47 27.96
CA ASP A 337 -25.00 7.42 28.51
C ASP A 337 -23.93 7.97 27.54
N GLU A 338 -24.31 8.31 26.30
CA GLU A 338 -23.37 8.78 25.28
C GLU A 338 -23.04 10.27 25.44
N MET A 339 -21.75 10.56 25.69
CA MET A 339 -21.19 11.91 25.72
C MET A 339 -20.51 12.24 24.38
N THR A 340 -20.41 13.53 24.04
CA THR A 340 -19.65 13.96 22.85
C THR A 340 -18.20 13.49 22.95
N ASP A 341 -17.72 12.85 21.89
CA ASP A 341 -16.35 12.34 21.81
C ASP A 341 -15.35 13.49 21.79
N THR A 342 -14.51 13.57 22.81
CA THR A 342 -13.42 14.55 22.94
C THR A 342 -12.05 13.95 22.61
N GLU A 343 -11.97 12.68 22.19
CA GLU A 343 -10.72 12.06 21.75
C GLU A 343 -10.40 12.49 20.31
N ASP A 344 -9.84 13.69 20.18
CA ASP A 344 -9.17 14.10 18.96
C ASP A 344 -7.98 13.14 18.73
N ASN A 345 -8.08 12.31 17.69
CA ASN A 345 -7.12 11.25 17.34
C ASN A 345 -5.86 11.85 16.71
N GLU A 346 -5.32 12.92 17.30
CA GLU A 346 -4.15 13.60 16.80
C GLU A 346 -2.90 12.73 16.97
N GLU A 347 -2.15 12.63 15.88
CA GLU A 347 -0.92 11.88 15.82
C GLU A 347 0.24 12.88 15.85
N GLU A 348 0.99 12.87 16.95
CA GLU A 348 2.21 13.67 17.06
C GLU A 348 3.19 13.33 15.93
N ASP A 349 3.79 14.36 15.34
CA ASP A 349 4.65 14.22 14.17
C ASP A 349 5.89 13.37 14.51
N LEU A 350 6.29 12.50 13.59
CA LEU A 350 7.09 11.33 13.95
C LEU A 350 8.59 11.61 14.08
N GLY A 351 8.99 12.20 15.21
CA GLY A 351 10.37 12.15 15.69
C GLY A 351 10.89 10.70 15.94
N VAL A 352 9.98 9.72 16.02
CA VAL A 352 10.26 8.32 16.38
C VAL A 352 10.74 7.44 15.20
N MET A 353 10.60 7.90 13.94
CA MET A 353 10.87 7.03 12.78
C MET A 353 12.36 6.74 12.51
N GLU A 354 13.29 7.58 12.95
CA GLU A 354 14.72 7.41 12.68
C GLU A 354 15.26 6.14 13.38
N ASP A 355 14.96 5.98 14.67
CA ASP A 355 15.40 4.84 15.49
C ASP A 355 14.75 3.52 15.05
N GLN A 356 13.46 3.57 14.68
CA GLN A 356 12.68 2.41 14.26
C GLN A 356 12.91 1.99 12.80
N ARG A 357 13.68 2.78 12.04
CA ARG A 357 14.01 2.51 10.62
C ARG A 357 14.64 1.13 10.41
N SER A 358 15.43 0.67 11.36
CA SER A 358 16.07 -0.66 11.33
C SER A 358 15.05 -1.80 11.32
N VAL A 359 13.98 -1.69 12.12
CA VAL A 359 12.87 -2.65 12.21
C VAL A 359 12.06 -2.66 10.91
N ILE A 360 11.77 -1.49 10.34
CA ILE A 360 11.05 -1.36 9.07
C ILE A 360 11.86 -1.99 7.91
N LEU A 361 13.16 -1.71 7.84
CA LEU A 361 14.05 -2.31 6.84
C LEU A 361 14.15 -3.84 7.00
N HIS A 362 14.23 -4.34 8.24
CA HIS A 362 14.24 -5.77 8.50
C HIS A 362 12.94 -6.43 8.03
N LEU A 363 11.78 -5.89 8.41
CA LEU A 363 10.47 -6.35 7.98
C LEU A 363 10.36 -6.39 6.45
N ILE A 364 10.66 -5.27 5.78
CA ILE A 364 10.57 -5.16 4.32
C ILE A 364 11.53 -6.12 3.62
N SER A 365 12.71 -6.42 4.20
CA SER A 365 13.65 -7.40 3.62
C SER A 365 13.10 -8.84 3.56
N GLN A 366 12.08 -9.16 4.37
CA GLN A 366 11.39 -10.45 4.34
C GLN A 366 10.27 -10.50 3.29
N LEU A 367 9.79 -9.35 2.81
CA LEU A 367 8.64 -9.24 1.91
C LEU A 367 9.05 -9.45 0.44
N LYS A 368 8.24 -10.23 -0.28
CA LYS A 368 8.38 -10.44 -1.73
C LYS A 368 7.34 -9.64 -2.48
N LEU A 369 7.69 -9.11 -3.66
CA LEU A 369 6.73 -8.35 -4.48
C LEU A 369 5.48 -9.20 -4.76
N GLY A 370 4.32 -8.66 -4.38
CA GLY A 370 3.03 -9.31 -4.50
C GLY A 370 2.61 -10.22 -3.35
N MET A 371 3.41 -10.33 -2.29
CA MET A 371 3.09 -11.09 -1.07
C MET A 371 1.85 -10.52 -0.35
N ASP A 372 1.00 -11.44 0.13
CA ASP A 372 -0.12 -11.14 1.02
C ASP A 372 0.39 -10.77 2.42
N LEU A 373 -0.11 -9.67 2.98
CA LEU A 373 0.33 -9.13 4.26
C LEU A 373 -0.58 -9.50 5.45
N THR A 374 -1.68 -10.22 5.23
CA THR A 374 -2.58 -10.69 6.30
C THR A 374 -1.88 -11.54 7.37
N ARG A 375 -0.79 -12.22 7.00
CA ARG A 375 0.02 -13.07 7.90
C ARG A 375 1.31 -12.39 8.39
N VAL A 376 1.51 -11.10 8.09
CA VAL A 376 2.70 -10.34 8.47
C VAL A 376 2.36 -9.50 9.69
N VAL A 377 3.04 -9.76 10.81
CA VAL A 377 2.92 -8.93 12.01
C VAL A 377 3.61 -7.60 11.74
N LEU A 378 2.83 -6.51 11.82
CA LEU A 378 3.33 -5.15 11.66
C LEU A 378 3.72 -4.56 13.03
N PRO A 379 4.79 -3.74 13.12
CA PRO A 379 5.23 -3.14 14.38
C PRO A 379 4.18 -2.25 15.03
N THR A 380 4.13 -2.25 16.37
CA THR A 380 3.11 -1.53 17.14
C THR A 380 3.17 0.00 16.97
N PHE A 381 4.36 0.57 16.72
CA PHE A 381 4.53 2.01 16.50
C PHE A 381 3.89 2.54 15.21
N ILE A 382 3.56 1.68 14.23
CA ILE A 382 2.82 2.10 13.02
C ILE A 382 1.30 2.00 13.20
N LEU A 383 0.82 1.71 14.42
CA LEU A 383 -0.60 1.62 14.70
C LEU A 383 -1.19 2.99 15.04
N GLU A 384 -2.38 3.23 14.50
CA GLU A 384 -3.24 4.33 14.90
C GLU A 384 -3.92 3.98 16.23
N LYS A 385 -4.24 4.99 17.07
CA LYS A 385 -4.78 4.84 18.43
C LYS A 385 -6.25 4.34 18.51
N ARG A 386 -6.77 3.69 17.45
CA ARG A 386 -8.18 3.24 17.33
C ARG A 386 -8.36 1.95 16.50
N SER A 387 -9.50 1.30 16.68
CA SER A 387 -9.91 0.13 15.89
C SER A 387 -10.39 0.49 14.48
N LEU A 388 -10.31 -0.46 13.55
CA LEU A 388 -10.90 -0.35 12.21
C LEU A 388 -12.42 -0.12 12.27
N LEU A 389 -13.12 -0.67 13.28
CA LEU A 389 -14.56 -0.44 13.46
C LEU A 389 -14.88 1.03 13.76
N GLU A 390 -14.08 1.66 14.64
CA GLU A 390 -14.17 3.10 14.88
C GLU A 390 -13.72 3.91 13.65
N MET A 391 -12.72 3.45 12.91
CA MET A 391 -12.27 4.11 11.68
C MET A 391 -13.43 4.30 10.68
N TYR A 392 -14.29 3.28 10.50
CA TYR A 392 -15.46 3.36 9.62
C TYR A 392 -16.51 4.39 10.08
N ALA A 393 -16.67 4.61 11.40
CA ALA A 393 -17.59 5.62 11.92
C ALA A 393 -17.19 7.05 11.50
N ASN A 394 -15.91 7.32 11.25
CA ASN A 394 -15.46 8.65 10.81
C ASN A 394 -15.86 9.00 9.37
N PHE A 395 -16.38 8.05 8.58
CA PHE A 395 -17.03 8.38 7.32
C PHE A 395 -18.30 9.23 7.53
N MET A 396 -18.91 9.15 8.73
CA MET A 396 -20.03 10.00 9.17
C MET A 396 -19.57 11.31 9.83
N ALA A 397 -18.46 11.91 9.37
CA ALA A 397 -18.01 13.21 9.86
C ALA A 397 -18.93 14.38 9.47
N HIS A 398 -19.63 14.25 8.34
CA HIS A 398 -20.70 15.15 7.87
C HIS A 398 -22.03 14.40 7.78
N PRO A 399 -22.63 14.04 8.93
CA PRO A 399 -23.89 13.33 8.96
C PRO A 399 -25.03 14.24 8.49
N ASP A 400 -24.86 15.56 8.49
CA ASP A 400 -25.76 16.54 7.88
C ASP A 400 -25.83 16.40 6.35
N LEU A 401 -24.70 16.21 5.67
CA LEU A 401 -24.68 15.90 4.23
C LEU A 401 -25.31 14.52 3.94
N PHE A 402 -25.03 13.52 4.79
CA PHE A 402 -25.65 12.20 4.70
C PHE A 402 -27.19 12.26 4.84
N LEU A 403 -27.70 12.93 5.87
CA LEU A 403 -29.15 13.08 6.08
C LEU A 403 -29.83 13.93 5.00
N SER A 404 -29.09 14.80 4.32
CA SER A 404 -29.61 15.61 3.20
C SER A 404 -29.92 14.76 1.96
N ILE A 405 -29.40 13.53 1.86
CA ILE A 405 -29.69 12.61 0.74
C ILE A 405 -31.19 12.31 0.63
N ALA A 406 -31.89 12.00 1.73
CA ALA A 406 -33.34 11.76 1.68
C ALA A 406 -34.15 13.05 1.45
N ALA A 407 -33.56 14.22 1.65
CA ALA A 407 -34.21 15.52 1.49
C ALA A 407 -34.20 16.04 0.03
N GLY A 408 -33.51 15.38 -0.90
CA GLY A 408 -33.59 15.67 -2.33
C GLY A 408 -34.98 15.30 -2.88
N ALA A 409 -35.62 16.24 -3.58
CA ALA A 409 -36.97 16.07 -4.11
C ALA A 409 -36.98 15.13 -5.32
N THR A 410 -35.97 15.24 -6.20
CA THR A 410 -35.84 14.38 -7.40
C THR A 410 -34.82 13.25 -7.22
N PRO A 411 -34.97 12.10 -7.92
CA PRO A 411 -33.95 11.05 -7.93
C PRO A 411 -32.55 11.53 -8.34
N GLU A 412 -32.50 12.55 -9.21
CA GLU A 412 -31.28 13.24 -9.64
C GLU A 412 -30.58 13.95 -8.48
N GLU A 413 -31.31 14.79 -7.75
CA GLU A 413 -30.80 15.48 -6.55
C GLU A 413 -30.30 14.48 -5.51
N ARG A 414 -31.05 13.38 -5.28
CA ARG A 414 -30.68 12.38 -4.27
C ARG A 414 -29.36 11.69 -4.59
N ILE A 415 -29.15 11.25 -5.85
CA ILE A 415 -27.85 10.65 -6.22
C ILE A 415 -26.71 11.68 -6.20
N ILE A 416 -26.98 12.94 -6.58
CA ILE A 416 -25.99 14.02 -6.52
C ILE A 416 -25.58 14.30 -5.06
N CYS A 417 -26.55 14.40 -4.14
CA CYS A 417 -26.30 14.55 -2.72
C CYS A 417 -25.53 13.34 -2.15
N PHE A 418 -25.82 12.11 -2.62
CA PHE A 418 -25.06 10.96 -2.18
C PHE A 418 -23.60 11.02 -2.66
N VAL A 419 -23.34 11.43 -3.90
CA VAL A 419 -21.96 11.63 -4.41
C VAL A 419 -21.24 12.75 -3.65
N GLU A 420 -21.94 13.82 -3.28
CA GLU A 420 -21.40 14.91 -2.46
C GLU A 420 -20.99 14.44 -1.06
N TYR A 421 -21.89 13.77 -0.34
CA TYR A 421 -21.55 13.15 0.95
C TYR A 421 -20.39 12.13 0.80
N TYR A 422 -20.47 11.25 -0.20
CA TYR A 422 -19.49 10.20 -0.42
C TYR A 422 -18.08 10.77 -0.68
N LEU A 423 -17.94 11.83 -1.46
CA LEU A 423 -16.64 12.44 -1.75
C LEU A 423 -16.05 13.19 -0.53
N THR A 424 -16.89 13.69 0.38
CA THR A 424 -16.44 14.39 1.59
C THR A 424 -16.11 13.43 2.76
N ALA A 425 -16.64 12.21 2.76
CA ALA A 425 -16.47 11.23 3.84
C ALA A 425 -15.02 10.77 4.14
N PHE A 426 -14.05 10.99 3.25
CA PHE A 426 -12.73 10.36 3.34
C PHE A 426 -11.63 11.16 4.05
N HIS A 427 -11.75 12.48 4.16
CA HIS A 427 -10.68 13.34 4.68
C HIS A 427 -10.48 13.23 6.21
N GLU A 428 -11.57 13.24 6.99
CA GLU A 428 -11.54 13.19 8.46
C GLU A 428 -10.93 11.91 9.03
N GLY A 429 -11.07 10.79 8.32
CA GLY A 429 -10.40 9.55 8.69
C GLY A 429 -8.86 9.62 8.61
N ARG A 430 -8.27 10.70 8.07
CA ARG A 430 -6.86 10.76 7.64
C ARG A 430 -6.19 12.13 7.88
N LYS A 431 -6.44 12.75 9.03
CA LYS A 431 -5.83 14.03 9.43
C LYS A 431 -4.30 14.00 9.60
N GLY A 432 -3.71 12.83 9.89
CA GLY A 432 -2.26 12.67 10.00
C GLY A 432 -1.54 12.68 8.65
N ALA A 433 -0.41 13.40 8.55
CA ALA A 433 0.46 13.35 7.37
C ALA A 433 1.09 11.96 7.16
N VAL A 434 1.23 11.18 8.23
CA VAL A 434 1.81 9.83 8.18
C VAL A 434 0.73 8.75 8.12
N ALA A 435 0.95 7.76 7.25
CA ALA A 435 0.11 6.58 7.17
C ALA A 435 0.37 5.62 8.35
N LYS A 436 -0.56 5.61 9.30
CA LYS A 436 -0.69 4.52 10.28
C LYS A 436 -1.83 3.57 9.95
N LYS A 437 -1.86 2.44 10.65
CA LYS A 437 -2.83 1.36 10.47
C LYS A 437 -3.70 1.23 11.73
N PRO A 438 -5.04 1.25 11.64
CA PRO A 438 -5.88 0.99 12.81
C PRO A 438 -5.71 -0.44 13.33
N TYR A 439 -6.14 -0.70 14.56
CA TYR A 439 -6.14 -2.06 15.13
C TYR A 439 -6.96 -3.00 14.25
N ASN A 440 -6.48 -4.23 14.06
CA ASN A 440 -7.22 -5.26 13.34
C ASN A 440 -8.27 -5.82 14.31
N PRO A 441 -9.58 -5.67 14.07
CA PRO A 441 -10.56 -6.03 15.07
C PRO A 441 -10.56 -7.54 15.36
N ILE A 442 -10.74 -7.90 16.62
CA ILE A 442 -10.90 -9.31 17.01
C ILE A 442 -12.33 -9.78 16.68
N ILE A 443 -12.54 -11.08 16.47
CA ILE A 443 -13.89 -11.60 16.24
C ILE A 443 -14.83 -11.30 17.41
N GLY A 444 -16.02 -10.75 17.12
CA GLY A 444 -16.97 -10.31 18.13
C GLY A 444 -16.72 -8.92 18.72
N GLU A 445 -15.66 -8.23 18.31
CA GLU A 445 -15.48 -6.81 18.64
C GLU A 445 -16.64 -5.98 18.07
N THR A 446 -17.10 -4.99 18.84
CA THR A 446 -18.21 -4.10 18.48
C THR A 446 -17.85 -2.63 18.65
N PHE A 447 -18.49 -1.75 17.89
CA PHE A 447 -18.38 -0.31 18.07
C PHE A 447 -19.75 0.35 17.95
N HIS A 448 -20.03 1.29 18.84
CA HIS A 448 -21.33 1.95 18.96
C HIS A 448 -21.13 3.45 19.19
N CYS A 449 -21.88 4.26 18.43
CA CYS A 449 -21.95 5.70 18.61
C CYS A 449 -23.21 6.29 18.00
N SER A 450 -23.53 7.53 18.34
CA SER A 450 -24.58 8.32 17.66
C SER A 450 -24.13 9.74 17.32
N TRP A 451 -24.96 10.47 16.59
CA TRP A 451 -24.82 11.90 16.35
C TRP A 451 -26.18 12.58 16.57
N ASP A 452 -26.15 13.70 17.28
CA ASP A 452 -27.24 14.67 17.31
C ASP A 452 -26.99 15.68 16.18
N VAL A 453 -27.68 15.52 15.05
CA VAL A 453 -27.48 16.30 13.82
C VAL A 453 -28.48 17.46 13.79
N PRO A 454 -28.05 18.74 13.91
CA PRO A 454 -28.97 19.88 13.96
C PRO A 454 -29.87 19.96 12.71
N LYS A 455 -31.19 20.10 12.90
CA LYS A 455 -32.16 20.04 11.80
C LYS A 455 -32.00 21.17 10.78
N ASP A 456 -31.49 22.32 11.22
CA ASP A 456 -31.14 23.49 10.39
C ASP A 456 -29.96 23.25 9.45
N LYS A 457 -29.05 22.32 9.78
CA LYS A 457 -27.89 21.96 8.95
C LYS A 457 -28.23 20.97 7.84
N VAL A 458 -29.28 20.17 8.00
CA VAL A 458 -29.78 19.24 6.98
C VAL A 458 -30.58 20.02 5.94
N LYS A 459 -29.89 20.49 4.90
CA LYS A 459 -30.48 21.38 3.88
C LYS A 459 -31.29 20.60 2.85
N PRO A 460 -32.60 20.88 2.66
CA PRO A 460 -33.26 20.57 1.39
C PRO A 460 -32.66 21.49 0.31
N VAL A 461 -32.13 20.91 -0.78
CA VAL A 461 -31.37 21.66 -1.78
C VAL A 461 -32.24 21.94 -3.02
N ARG A 462 -32.50 23.23 -3.26
CA ARG A 462 -32.98 23.84 -4.52
C ARG A 462 -34.36 23.40 -5.05
N THR A 463 -35.41 23.97 -4.48
CA THR A 463 -36.58 24.38 -5.28
C THR A 463 -36.39 25.84 -5.72
N ASN A 464 -36.42 26.10 -7.03
CA ASN A 464 -36.44 27.48 -7.55
C ASN A 464 -37.75 28.16 -7.12
N GLY A 465 -37.64 29.40 -6.64
CA GLY A 465 -38.57 29.96 -5.67
C GLY A 465 -40.03 30.15 -6.07
N ALA A 466 -40.90 29.95 -5.09
CA ALA A 466 -42.09 30.77 -4.82
C ALA A 466 -42.47 30.70 -3.33
N SER A 467 -43.09 31.77 -2.81
CA SER A 467 -43.67 31.91 -1.46
C SER A 467 -42.76 31.63 -0.25
N ALA A 468 -41.85 32.57 0.04
CA ALA A 468 -41.64 32.97 1.43
C ALA A 468 -42.74 33.99 1.81
N LEU A 469 -43.90 33.52 2.29
CA LEU A 469 -44.94 34.39 2.88
C LEU A 469 -45.73 33.64 3.98
N SER A 470 -46.26 34.40 4.94
CA SER A 470 -47.00 33.96 6.14
C SER A 470 -46.30 32.96 7.08
N LYS A 471 -45.55 33.49 8.05
CA LYS A 471 -45.50 32.90 9.40
C LYS A 471 -46.72 33.39 10.16
N ASP A 472 -47.71 32.52 10.38
CA ASP A 472 -48.76 32.77 11.37
C ASP A 472 -48.26 32.35 12.77
N PRO A 473 -48.18 33.26 13.75
CA PRO A 473 -47.69 32.94 15.10
C PRO A 473 -48.84 32.43 15.99
N ALA A 474 -49.48 31.32 15.62
CA ALA A 474 -50.60 30.77 16.40
C ALA A 474 -50.79 29.26 16.24
N LYS A 475 -49.94 28.45 16.91
CA LYS A 475 -50.28 27.14 17.51
C LYS A 475 -49.05 26.51 18.20
N GLU A 476 -48.68 27.06 19.36
CA GLU A 476 -48.02 26.23 20.37
C GLU A 476 -49.08 25.40 21.09
N PHE A 477 -48.96 24.07 21.03
CA PHE A 477 -49.48 23.18 22.08
C PHE A 477 -48.77 21.82 21.99
N GLY A 478 -47.86 21.55 22.94
CA GLY A 478 -47.68 20.21 23.50
C GLY A 478 -46.89 19.16 22.72
N GLN A 479 -45.69 19.47 22.20
CA GLN A 479 -44.63 18.47 22.03
C GLN A 479 -43.25 19.14 21.96
N GLU A 480 -42.30 18.69 22.78
CA GLU A 480 -40.88 19.08 22.64
C GLU A 480 -40.31 18.47 21.36
N GLN A 481 -40.50 19.15 20.24
CA GLN A 481 -39.95 18.73 18.95
C GLN A 481 -38.42 18.85 19.00
N SER A 482 -37.74 17.71 19.10
CA SER A 482 -36.28 17.66 19.14
C SER A 482 -35.66 18.45 18.00
N THR A 483 -34.72 19.34 18.33
CA THR A 483 -34.03 20.25 17.40
C THR A 483 -32.97 19.55 16.54
N CYS A 484 -32.70 18.28 16.81
CA CYS A 484 -31.72 17.45 16.11
C CYS A 484 -32.36 16.17 15.58
N TYR A 485 -31.89 15.69 14.43
CA TYR A 485 -32.09 14.31 14.01
C TYR A 485 -31.09 13.42 14.75
N LYS A 486 -31.53 12.22 15.17
CA LYS A 486 -30.66 11.25 15.84
C LYS A 486 -30.20 10.16 14.87
N LEU A 487 -28.90 10.14 14.57
CA LEU A 487 -28.26 9.13 13.72
C LEU A 487 -27.52 8.11 14.60
N ARG A 488 -27.79 6.81 14.46
CA ARG A 488 -27.13 5.74 15.23
C ARG A 488 -26.24 4.90 14.34
N PHE A 489 -25.05 4.54 14.80
CA PHE A 489 -24.12 3.61 14.15
C PHE A 489 -23.80 2.39 15.04
N VAL A 490 -23.70 1.24 14.40
CA VAL A 490 -23.35 -0.06 15.00
C VAL A 490 -22.37 -0.75 14.06
N ALA A 491 -21.22 -1.18 14.54
CA ALA A 491 -20.30 -2.04 13.82
C ALA A 491 -19.94 -3.29 14.62
N GLU A 492 -19.65 -4.39 13.92
CA GLU A 492 -19.23 -5.67 14.50
C GLU A 492 -18.22 -6.39 13.59
N GLN A 493 -17.19 -7.00 14.19
CA GLN A 493 -16.30 -7.91 13.50
C GLN A 493 -16.90 -9.33 13.44
N VAL A 494 -17.67 -9.60 12.39
CA VAL A 494 -18.44 -10.85 12.24
C VAL A 494 -17.58 -12.07 11.89
N SER A 495 -16.37 -11.87 11.35
CA SER A 495 -15.42 -12.93 10.99
C SER A 495 -13.98 -12.45 11.10
N HIS A 496 -13.03 -13.34 11.41
CA HIS A 496 -11.59 -13.03 11.46
C HIS A 496 -10.77 -13.72 10.35
N HIS A 497 -11.23 -14.87 9.85
CA HIS A 497 -10.56 -15.66 8.81
C HIS A 497 -11.56 -16.13 7.73
N PRO A 498 -11.79 -15.35 6.65
CA PRO A 498 -11.22 -14.02 6.37
C PRO A 498 -11.80 -12.91 7.28
N PRO A 499 -11.09 -11.79 7.48
CA PRO A 499 -11.52 -10.73 8.38
C PRO A 499 -12.64 -9.89 7.76
N VAL A 500 -13.87 -9.99 8.26
CA VAL A 500 -15.03 -9.22 7.79
C VAL A 500 -15.58 -8.35 8.92
N SER A 501 -15.64 -7.05 8.65
CA SER A 501 -16.29 -6.04 9.49
C SER A 501 -17.64 -5.69 8.88
N CYS A 502 -18.72 -5.71 9.66
CA CYS A 502 -20.02 -5.19 9.24
C CYS A 502 -20.31 -3.89 9.97
N PHE A 503 -21.02 -2.98 9.31
CA PHE A 503 -21.53 -1.77 9.94
C PHE A 503 -22.89 -1.36 9.40
N TYR A 504 -23.70 -0.79 10.29
CA TYR A 504 -25.07 -0.36 10.05
C TYR A 504 -25.26 1.03 10.65
N CYS A 505 -25.89 1.93 9.91
CA CYS A 505 -26.13 3.31 10.31
C CYS A 505 -27.58 3.68 9.99
N GLU A 506 -28.35 4.24 10.93
CA GLU A 506 -29.76 4.58 10.71
C GLU A 506 -30.18 5.93 11.29
N CYS A 507 -31.12 6.60 10.60
CA CYS A 507 -31.88 7.72 11.11
C CYS A 507 -33.38 7.42 10.93
N LYS A 508 -34.06 7.13 12.04
CA LYS A 508 -35.47 6.71 12.03
C LYS A 508 -36.41 7.80 11.53
N GLU A 509 -36.18 9.06 11.96
CA GLU A 509 -37.01 10.20 11.56
C GLU A 509 -36.93 10.50 10.06
N LYS A 510 -35.77 10.27 9.42
CA LYS A 510 -35.58 10.38 7.97
C LYS A 510 -35.89 9.09 7.19
N LYS A 511 -36.39 8.05 7.87
CA LYS A 511 -36.56 6.67 7.39
C LYS A 511 -35.45 6.22 6.44
N MET A 512 -34.19 6.39 6.84
CA MET A 512 -33.02 6.01 6.04
C MET A 512 -32.02 5.18 6.85
N CYS A 513 -31.32 4.28 6.15
CA CYS A 513 -30.27 3.47 6.75
C CYS A 513 -29.26 2.92 5.73
N VAL A 514 -28.02 2.79 6.16
CA VAL A 514 -26.95 2.09 5.44
C VAL A 514 -26.69 0.75 6.12
N ASN A 515 -26.63 -0.33 5.35
CA ASN A 515 -26.06 -1.60 5.77
C ASN A 515 -24.84 -1.91 4.89
N ALA A 516 -23.69 -2.22 5.49
CA ALA A 516 -22.47 -2.52 4.75
C ALA A 516 -21.64 -3.62 5.40
N HIS A 517 -20.89 -4.34 4.58
CA HIS A 517 -19.91 -5.33 5.02
C HIS A 517 -18.64 -5.20 4.20
N VAL A 518 -17.49 -5.21 4.87
CA VAL A 518 -16.19 -4.90 4.27
C VAL A 518 -15.11 -5.82 4.81
N TRP A 519 -14.24 -6.28 3.92
CA TRP A 519 -12.98 -6.92 4.25
C TRP A 519 -11.83 -6.33 3.45
N THR A 520 -10.61 -6.60 3.85
CA THR A 520 -9.41 -6.07 3.19
C THR A 520 -8.54 -7.17 2.60
N LYS A 521 -7.93 -6.89 1.44
CA LYS A 521 -6.88 -7.71 0.85
C LYS A 521 -5.62 -6.86 0.69
N SER A 522 -4.58 -7.19 1.45
CA SER A 522 -3.35 -6.39 1.56
C SER A 522 -2.20 -7.03 0.81
N LYS A 523 -1.53 -6.27 -0.06
CA LYS A 523 -0.48 -6.76 -0.98
C LYS A 523 0.74 -5.86 -0.95
N PHE A 524 1.92 -6.45 -0.79
CA PHE A 524 3.18 -5.73 -0.90
C PHE A 524 3.50 -5.36 -2.36
N MET A 525 3.80 -4.09 -2.62
CA MET A 525 4.07 -3.52 -3.95
C MET A 525 5.48 -2.90 -4.06
N GLY A 526 6.44 -3.37 -3.26
CA GLY A 526 7.82 -2.89 -3.29
C GLY A 526 8.02 -1.63 -2.46
N MET A 527 7.79 -0.45 -3.03
CA MET A 527 7.86 0.84 -2.32
C MET A 527 6.49 1.29 -1.78
N SER A 528 5.50 0.40 -1.77
CA SER A 528 4.14 0.69 -1.31
C SER A 528 3.46 -0.59 -0.82
N ILE A 529 2.41 -0.44 -0.04
CA ILE A 529 1.46 -1.51 0.30
C ILE A 529 0.11 -1.11 -0.29
N GLY A 530 -0.49 -1.97 -1.11
CA GLY A 530 -1.84 -1.79 -1.62
C GLY A 530 -2.84 -2.56 -0.77
N VAL A 531 -3.95 -1.93 -0.42
CA VAL A 531 -5.06 -2.49 0.37
C VAL A 531 -6.33 -2.33 -0.45
N SER A 532 -6.83 -3.44 -1.00
CA SER A 532 -8.13 -3.45 -1.66
C SER A 532 -9.22 -3.63 -0.61
N MET A 533 -10.12 -2.66 -0.52
CA MET A 533 -11.37 -2.77 0.22
C MET A 533 -12.34 -3.59 -0.64
N VAL A 534 -12.86 -4.69 -0.10
CA VAL A 534 -13.76 -5.62 -0.79
C VAL A 534 -15.04 -5.75 0.01
N GLY A 535 -16.17 -5.90 -0.66
CA GLY A 535 -17.51 -5.81 -0.08
C GLY A 535 -18.25 -4.57 -0.57
N GLU A 536 -19.44 -4.36 -0.05
CA GLU A 536 -20.38 -3.34 -0.51
C GLU A 536 -21.21 -2.78 0.64
N GLY A 537 -21.74 -1.58 0.42
CA GLY A 537 -22.77 -0.96 1.23
C GLY A 537 -24.03 -0.73 0.42
N VAL A 538 -25.17 -0.76 1.10
CA VAL A 538 -26.49 -0.45 0.54
C VAL A 538 -27.13 0.63 1.39
N LEU A 539 -27.32 1.81 0.80
CA LEU A 539 -28.11 2.90 1.37
C LEU A 539 -29.57 2.72 0.95
N HIS A 540 -30.47 2.61 1.92
CA HIS A 540 -31.91 2.53 1.72
C HIS A 540 -32.54 3.86 2.11
N LEU A 541 -33.31 4.45 1.19
CA LEU A 541 -34.13 5.65 1.42
C LEU A 541 -35.60 5.22 1.39
N LEU A 542 -36.15 4.87 2.55
CA LEU A 542 -37.41 4.12 2.62
C LEU A 542 -38.62 4.96 2.19
N GLU A 543 -38.60 6.28 2.36
CA GLU A 543 -39.67 7.18 1.87
C GLU A 543 -39.74 7.29 0.35
N HIS A 544 -38.62 7.02 -0.33
CA HIS A 544 -38.53 7.01 -1.80
C HIS A 544 -38.56 5.57 -2.35
N GLU A 545 -38.54 4.58 -1.46
CA GLU A 545 -38.35 3.15 -1.74
C GLU A 545 -37.11 2.89 -2.64
N GLU A 546 -36.03 3.63 -2.40
CA GLU A 546 -34.80 3.59 -3.21
C GLU A 546 -33.65 2.88 -2.49
N GLU A 547 -32.88 2.12 -3.25
CA GLU A 547 -31.69 1.41 -2.80
C GLU A 547 -30.49 1.80 -3.65
N TYR A 548 -29.42 2.28 -3.00
CA TYR A 548 -28.16 2.63 -3.64
C TYR A 548 -27.06 1.67 -3.20
N VAL A 549 -26.61 0.81 -4.10
CA VAL A 549 -25.48 -0.10 -3.88
C VAL A 549 -24.18 0.62 -4.22
N PHE A 550 -23.21 0.60 -3.30
CA PHE A 550 -21.92 1.27 -3.45
C PHE A 550 -20.74 0.45 -2.92
N THR A 551 -19.54 0.71 -3.46
CA THR A 551 -18.28 0.07 -3.03
C THR A 551 -17.33 1.11 -2.40
N LEU A 552 -16.24 0.66 -1.77
CA LEU A 552 -15.18 1.54 -1.25
C LEU A 552 -13.94 1.58 -2.15
N PRO A 553 -13.13 2.66 -2.15
CA PRO A 553 -11.89 2.73 -2.93
C PRO A 553 -10.80 1.85 -2.32
N SER A 554 -9.78 1.49 -3.11
CA SER A 554 -8.55 0.92 -2.56
C SER A 554 -7.70 2.00 -1.89
N ALA A 555 -6.96 1.63 -0.86
CA ALA A 555 -5.99 2.48 -0.18
C ALA A 555 -4.56 2.00 -0.46
N TYR A 556 -3.59 2.91 -0.49
CA TYR A 556 -2.19 2.59 -0.68
C TYR A 556 -1.35 3.32 0.36
N ALA A 557 -0.60 2.59 1.19
CA ALA A 557 0.47 3.18 1.97
C ALA A 557 1.68 3.33 1.05
N ARG A 558 1.99 4.57 0.67
CA ARG A 558 3.13 4.94 -0.17
C ARG A 558 4.37 5.15 0.69
N SER A 559 5.55 5.26 0.07
CA SER A 559 6.80 5.70 0.73
C SER A 559 7.21 4.92 2.00
N ILE A 560 6.90 3.62 2.08
CA ILE A 560 7.12 2.77 3.27
C ILE A 560 8.59 2.58 3.72
N LEU A 561 9.56 3.12 2.97
CA LEU A 561 11.00 3.13 3.29
C LEU A 561 11.50 4.49 3.81
N THR A 562 10.64 5.50 3.80
CA THR A 562 10.84 6.86 4.33
C THR A 562 9.64 7.19 5.23
N ILE A 563 8.98 8.33 5.04
CA ILE A 563 7.74 8.68 5.76
C ILE A 563 6.56 8.16 4.93
N PRO A 564 5.79 7.17 5.43
CA PRO A 564 4.70 6.61 4.67
C PRO A 564 3.49 7.56 4.66
N TRP A 565 2.73 7.61 3.57
CA TRP A 565 1.54 8.46 3.44
C TRP A 565 0.42 7.70 2.70
N VAL A 566 -0.84 8.06 2.97
CA VAL A 566 -1.99 7.30 2.44
C VAL A 566 -2.53 7.91 1.15
N GLU A 567 -2.57 7.12 0.10
CA GLU A 567 -3.21 7.44 -1.17
C GLU A 567 -4.54 6.65 -1.31
N LEU A 568 -5.55 7.24 -1.93
CA LEU A 568 -6.74 6.50 -2.41
C LEU A 568 -6.60 6.24 -3.90
N GLY A 569 -7.10 5.10 -4.36
CA GLY A 569 -7.05 4.74 -5.76
C GLY A 569 -8.12 3.74 -6.19
N GLY A 570 -8.38 3.74 -7.49
CA GLY A 570 -9.32 2.81 -8.14
C GLY A 570 -10.69 3.42 -8.41
N LYS A 571 -11.53 2.60 -9.05
CA LYS A 571 -12.89 2.97 -9.45
C LYS A 571 -13.90 2.43 -8.44
N VAL A 572 -14.83 3.29 -8.03
CA VAL A 572 -16.03 2.98 -7.26
C VAL A 572 -17.25 3.24 -8.15
N ASN A 573 -18.32 2.48 -7.95
CA ASN A 573 -19.62 2.75 -8.55
C ASN A 573 -20.65 2.92 -7.43
N ILE A 574 -21.64 3.77 -7.66
CA ILE A 574 -22.84 3.95 -6.83
C ILE A 574 -24.03 3.78 -7.77
N ASN A 575 -24.91 2.81 -7.53
CA ASN A 575 -25.98 2.45 -8.48
C ASN A 575 -27.33 2.36 -7.78
N CYS A 576 -28.37 3.00 -8.33
CA CYS A 576 -29.76 2.77 -7.94
C CYS A 576 -30.52 2.13 -9.11
N ALA A 577 -30.93 0.87 -8.94
CA ALA A 577 -31.60 0.12 -9.99
C ALA A 577 -32.99 0.67 -10.31
N ARG A 578 -33.74 1.08 -9.27
CA ARG A 578 -35.10 1.63 -9.38
C ARG A 578 -35.18 2.89 -10.23
N THR A 579 -34.23 3.81 -10.06
CA THR A 579 -34.24 5.12 -10.72
C THR A 579 -33.42 5.15 -12.01
N GLY A 580 -32.63 4.10 -12.27
CA GLY A 580 -31.71 4.05 -13.40
C GLY A 580 -30.50 4.99 -13.27
N TYR A 581 -30.38 5.76 -12.19
CA TYR A 581 -29.22 6.62 -11.95
C TYR A 581 -28.02 5.83 -11.43
N SER A 582 -26.83 6.23 -11.86
CA SER A 582 -25.55 5.70 -11.36
C SER A 582 -24.50 6.80 -11.30
N ALA A 583 -23.51 6.64 -10.42
CA ALA A 583 -22.31 7.45 -10.40
C ALA A 583 -21.06 6.57 -10.50
N THR A 584 -20.12 6.99 -11.34
CA THR A 584 -18.76 6.47 -11.39
C THR A 584 -17.86 7.44 -10.64
N VAL A 585 -17.16 6.97 -9.60
CA VAL A 585 -16.15 7.75 -8.87
C VAL A 585 -14.79 7.11 -9.12
N THR A 586 -13.78 7.89 -9.48
CA THR A 586 -12.41 7.42 -9.71
C THR A 586 -11.44 8.19 -8.84
N PHE A 587 -10.79 7.49 -7.92
CA PHE A 587 -9.67 8.01 -7.15
C PHE A 587 -8.38 7.75 -7.95
N HIS A 588 -7.64 8.81 -8.26
CA HIS A 588 -6.46 8.76 -9.09
C HIS A 588 -5.21 8.65 -8.21
N THR A 589 -4.47 7.56 -8.35
CA THR A 589 -3.12 7.47 -7.80
C THR A 589 -2.17 8.40 -8.56
N LYS A 590 -1.20 9.00 -7.86
CA LYS A 590 -0.20 9.92 -8.41
C LYS A 590 0.48 9.33 -9.66
N PRO A 591 0.49 10.06 -10.79
CA PRO A 591 1.25 9.67 -11.98
C PRO A 591 2.77 9.59 -11.70
N PHE A 592 3.50 8.85 -12.53
CA PHE A 592 4.97 8.76 -12.42
C PHE A 592 5.69 10.08 -12.70
N TYR A 593 5.08 10.99 -13.46
CA TYR A 593 5.65 12.30 -13.83
C TYR A 593 4.67 13.42 -13.48
N GLY A 594 5.09 14.32 -12.58
CA GLY A 594 4.29 15.48 -12.15
C GLY A 594 2.93 15.11 -11.53
N GLY A 595 2.01 16.06 -11.58
CA GLY A 595 0.62 15.88 -11.14
C GLY A 595 0.39 16.07 -9.64
N LYS A 596 -0.86 16.43 -9.31
CA LYS A 596 -1.37 16.52 -7.94
C LYS A 596 -1.61 15.13 -7.35
N VAL A 597 -1.37 15.01 -6.05
CA VAL A 597 -1.80 13.86 -5.23
C VAL A 597 -3.31 13.96 -4.94
N HIS A 598 -3.90 12.88 -4.40
CA HIS A 598 -5.29 12.86 -3.91
C HIS A 598 -6.39 13.26 -4.90
N ARG A 599 -6.08 13.29 -6.21
CA ARG A 599 -7.06 13.70 -7.23
C ARG A 599 -8.21 12.70 -7.31
N VAL A 600 -9.43 13.21 -7.35
CA VAL A 600 -10.67 12.44 -7.55
C VAL A 600 -11.50 13.04 -8.68
N THR A 601 -12.23 12.20 -9.40
CA THR A 601 -13.22 12.61 -10.40
C THR A 601 -14.46 11.74 -10.29
N ALA A 602 -15.65 12.33 -10.41
CA ALA A 602 -16.91 11.60 -10.47
C ALA A 602 -17.77 12.04 -11.67
N GLU A 603 -18.54 11.12 -12.23
CA GLU A 603 -19.57 11.40 -13.22
C GLU A 603 -20.88 10.72 -12.80
N VAL A 604 -21.95 11.50 -12.68
CA VAL A 604 -23.31 11.06 -12.34
C VAL A 604 -24.14 11.03 -13.62
N LYS A 605 -24.78 9.89 -13.87
CA LYS A 605 -25.41 9.56 -15.14
C LYS A 605 -26.77 8.90 -14.92
N HIS A 606 -27.78 9.34 -15.65
CA HIS A 606 -29.01 8.61 -15.84
C HIS A 606 -28.82 7.58 -16.97
N ASN A 607 -28.85 6.28 -16.64
CA ASN A 607 -28.51 5.24 -17.61
C ASN A 607 -29.51 5.11 -18.78
N PRO A 608 -30.85 5.16 -18.57
CA PRO A 608 -31.83 5.04 -19.65
C PRO A 608 -31.68 6.10 -20.75
N THR A 609 -31.40 7.36 -20.39
CA THR A 609 -31.22 8.46 -21.36
C THR A 609 -29.76 8.66 -21.78
N ASN A 610 -28.82 7.94 -21.16
CA ASN A 610 -27.38 8.11 -21.33
C ASN A 610 -26.86 9.53 -20.99
N THR A 611 -27.62 10.35 -20.27
CA THR A 611 -27.29 11.75 -19.95
C THR A 611 -26.44 11.86 -18.69
N ILE A 612 -25.38 12.67 -18.74
CA ILE A 612 -24.60 13.07 -17.56
C ILE A 612 -25.29 14.28 -16.93
N VAL A 613 -25.58 14.20 -15.63
CA VAL A 613 -26.35 15.20 -14.88
C VAL A 613 -25.48 16.01 -13.93
N CYS A 614 -24.37 15.43 -13.48
CA CYS A 614 -23.36 16.09 -12.68
C CYS A 614 -21.98 15.49 -12.96
N LYS A 615 -20.95 16.34 -12.95
CA LYS A 615 -19.54 15.93 -12.87
C LYS A 615 -18.93 16.53 -11.62
N ALA A 616 -18.02 15.81 -10.98
CA ALA A 616 -17.20 16.36 -9.90
C ALA A 616 -15.72 16.09 -10.16
N GLN A 617 -14.85 17.01 -9.73
CA GLN A 617 -13.40 16.88 -9.83
C GLN A 617 -12.71 17.63 -8.68
N GLY A 618 -11.51 17.22 -8.31
CA GLY A 618 -10.73 17.94 -7.30
C GLY A 618 -9.82 17.03 -6.51
N GLU A 619 -9.63 17.36 -5.24
CA GLU A 619 -8.78 16.65 -4.28
C GLU A 619 -9.65 16.21 -3.09
N TRP A 620 -9.69 14.90 -2.77
CA TRP A 620 -10.63 14.36 -1.77
C TRP A 620 -10.35 14.80 -0.32
N ASN A 621 -9.19 15.40 -0.07
CA ASN A 621 -8.79 16.06 1.17
C ASN A 621 -8.50 17.56 0.97
N GLY A 622 -9.10 18.17 -0.05
CA GLY A 622 -8.92 19.56 -0.40
C GLY A 622 -10.19 20.17 -1.00
N THR A 623 -10.02 20.84 -2.14
CA THR A 623 -11.14 21.43 -2.87
C THR A 623 -11.75 20.41 -3.84
N LEU A 624 -13.07 20.27 -3.78
CA LEU A 624 -13.91 19.57 -4.73
C LEU A 624 -14.77 20.59 -5.50
N GLU A 625 -14.84 20.45 -6.81
CA GLU A 625 -15.69 21.23 -7.71
C GLU A 625 -16.71 20.31 -8.35
N PHE A 626 -17.99 20.68 -8.28
CA PHE A 626 -19.11 20.03 -8.94
C PHE A 626 -19.63 20.93 -10.06
N THR A 627 -19.95 20.35 -11.21
CA THR A 627 -20.57 21.01 -12.37
C THR A 627 -21.88 20.29 -12.69
N TYR A 628 -22.98 21.03 -12.77
CA TYR A 628 -24.32 20.48 -13.00
C TYR A 628 -24.77 20.64 -14.46
N SER A 629 -25.84 19.92 -14.83
CA SER A 629 -26.47 19.97 -16.16
C SER A 629 -26.88 21.37 -16.62
N ASN A 630 -27.23 22.28 -15.68
CA ASN A 630 -27.56 23.68 -15.95
C ASN A 630 -26.33 24.60 -16.17
N GLY A 631 -25.10 24.06 -16.11
CA GLY A 631 -23.85 24.82 -16.24
C GLY A 631 -23.38 25.51 -14.96
N GLU A 632 -24.14 25.43 -13.87
CA GLU A 632 -23.75 25.97 -12.57
C GLU A 632 -22.64 25.12 -11.93
N THR A 633 -21.78 25.75 -11.13
CA THR A 633 -20.76 25.06 -10.34
C THR A 633 -20.95 25.26 -8.84
N LYS A 634 -20.56 24.25 -8.06
CA LYS A 634 -20.49 24.30 -6.59
C LYS A 634 -19.12 23.85 -6.15
N VAL A 635 -18.48 24.66 -5.30
CA VAL A 635 -17.16 24.35 -4.73
C VAL A 635 -17.32 24.00 -3.26
N ILE A 636 -16.66 22.92 -2.84
CA ILE A 636 -16.63 22.42 -1.47
C ILE A 636 -15.17 22.30 -1.05
N ASP A 637 -14.78 22.98 0.02
CA ASP A 637 -13.45 22.84 0.62
C ASP A 637 -13.59 21.96 1.87
N THR A 638 -13.11 20.71 1.80
CA THR A 638 -13.27 19.74 2.88
C THR A 638 -12.63 20.24 4.17
N ASN A 639 -11.51 20.98 4.09
CA ASN A 639 -10.81 21.52 5.26
C ASN A 639 -11.56 22.65 5.97
N LYS A 640 -12.67 23.14 5.39
CA LYS A 640 -13.55 24.16 5.98
C LYS A 640 -14.93 23.62 6.36
N LEU A 641 -15.23 22.35 6.09
CA LEU A 641 -16.53 21.77 6.44
C LEU A 641 -16.63 21.55 7.97
N PRO A 642 -17.75 21.92 8.60
CA PRO A 642 -17.95 21.66 10.01
C PRO A 642 -18.14 20.16 10.26
N VAL A 643 -17.27 19.59 11.09
CA VAL A 643 -17.40 18.20 11.55
C VAL A 643 -18.42 18.13 12.69
N ILE A 644 -19.37 17.21 12.60
CA ILE A 644 -20.27 16.91 13.72
C ILE A 644 -19.65 15.72 14.46
N ARG A 645 -19.16 15.96 15.67
CA ARG A 645 -18.49 14.93 16.49
C ARG A 645 -19.48 13.82 16.88
N LYS A 646 -19.00 12.59 16.84
CA LYS A 646 -19.72 11.40 17.32
C LYS A 646 -19.91 11.46 18.84
N LYS A 647 -20.94 10.81 19.35
CA LYS A 647 -21.21 10.61 20.78
C LYS A 647 -21.00 9.15 21.12
N ILE A 648 -20.31 8.87 22.22
CA ILE A 648 -19.88 7.54 22.64
C ILE A 648 -20.03 7.43 24.15
N ARG A 649 -20.36 6.25 24.66
CA ARG A 649 -20.40 5.99 26.10
C ARG A 649 -18.98 6.04 26.70
N PRO A 650 -18.78 6.59 27.90
CA PRO A 650 -17.51 6.47 28.63
C PRO A 650 -17.04 5.02 28.71
N ILE A 651 -15.73 4.78 28.69
CA ILE A 651 -15.15 3.42 28.74
C ILE A 651 -15.66 2.61 29.95
N ALA A 652 -15.86 3.25 31.10
CA ALA A 652 -16.44 2.61 32.29
C ALA A 652 -17.90 2.12 32.15
N LYS A 653 -18.60 2.49 31.07
CA LYS A 653 -19.96 2.04 30.70
C LYS A 653 -19.98 1.23 29.39
N GLN A 654 -18.82 0.87 28.86
CA GLN A 654 -18.68 0.01 27.68
C GLN A 654 -18.50 -1.44 28.10
N GLY A 655 -19.14 -2.37 27.39
CA GLY A 655 -18.94 -3.80 27.56
C GLY A 655 -17.53 -4.25 27.14
N PRO A 656 -17.07 -5.44 27.55
CA PRO A 656 -15.68 -5.88 27.37
C PRO A 656 -15.25 -6.12 25.92
N LEU A 657 -16.18 -6.14 24.96
CA LEU A 657 -15.94 -6.30 23.52
C LEU A 657 -16.16 -5.00 22.73
N GLU A 658 -16.46 -3.88 23.38
CA GLU A 658 -16.53 -2.58 22.70
C GLU A 658 -15.12 -2.02 22.45
N SER A 659 -14.85 -1.53 21.24
CA SER A 659 -13.48 -1.27 20.77
C SER A 659 -12.62 -0.41 21.71
N ARG A 660 -13.16 0.65 22.33
CA ARG A 660 -12.34 1.50 23.21
C ARG A 660 -12.00 0.84 24.53
N HIS A 661 -12.94 0.13 25.15
CA HIS A 661 -12.67 -0.70 26.34
C HIS A 661 -11.70 -1.84 26.00
N LEU A 662 -11.97 -2.60 24.93
CA LEU A 662 -11.16 -3.74 24.53
C LEU A 662 -9.69 -3.37 24.27
N TRP A 663 -9.44 -2.26 23.57
CA TRP A 663 -8.10 -1.81 23.19
C TRP A 663 -7.47 -0.81 24.19
N GLN A 664 -8.15 -0.48 25.31
CA GLN A 664 -7.76 0.64 26.20
C GLN A 664 -6.29 0.63 26.63
N TYR A 665 -5.74 -0.54 26.99
CA TYR A 665 -4.36 -0.65 27.45
C TYR A 665 -3.35 -0.42 26.33
N VAL A 666 -3.63 -0.91 25.12
CA VAL A 666 -2.81 -0.64 23.93
C VAL A 666 -2.87 0.85 23.56
N THR A 667 -4.07 1.44 23.58
CA THR A 667 -4.27 2.86 23.31
C THR A 667 -3.55 3.75 24.33
N ASN A 668 -3.62 3.44 25.63
CA ASN A 668 -2.98 4.21 26.69
C ASN A 668 -1.45 4.13 26.59
N SER A 669 -0.86 2.94 26.46
CA SER A 669 0.59 2.81 26.27
C SER A 669 1.08 3.51 24.99
N LEU A 670 0.29 3.54 23.90
CA LEU A 670 0.61 4.33 22.71
C LEU A 670 0.43 5.85 22.90
N LYS A 671 -0.42 6.30 23.83
CA LYS A 671 -0.52 7.73 24.22
C LYS A 671 0.66 8.14 25.09
N GLU A 672 1.17 7.26 25.93
CA GLU A 672 2.36 7.46 26.78
C GLU A 672 3.69 7.29 26.03
N GLY A 673 3.67 6.88 24.75
CA GLY A 673 4.86 6.58 23.96
C GLY A 673 5.56 5.25 24.31
N ASN A 674 4.98 4.45 25.21
CA ASN A 674 5.52 3.16 25.64
C ASN A 674 5.18 2.05 24.63
N ILE A 675 5.97 1.97 23.57
CA ILE A 675 5.79 1.01 22.47
C ILE A 675 5.92 -0.45 22.94
N ASP A 676 6.77 -0.74 23.93
CA ASP A 676 6.98 -2.11 24.43
C ASP A 676 5.75 -2.60 25.20
N ALA A 677 5.23 -1.82 26.14
CA ALA A 677 3.99 -2.14 26.85
C ALA A 677 2.78 -2.24 25.90
N ALA A 678 2.68 -1.34 24.91
CA ALA A 678 1.65 -1.43 23.87
C ALA A 678 1.75 -2.73 23.07
N THR A 679 2.96 -3.22 22.82
CA THR A 679 3.22 -4.48 22.11
C THR A 679 2.84 -5.68 22.96
N GLU A 680 3.15 -5.67 24.26
CA GLU A 680 2.78 -6.72 25.21
C GLU A 680 1.25 -6.82 25.39
N HIS A 681 0.58 -5.70 25.66
CA HIS A 681 -0.89 -5.66 25.77
C HIS A 681 -1.58 -6.15 24.48
N LYS A 682 -1.07 -5.74 23.31
CA LYS A 682 -1.56 -6.21 22.02
C LYS A 682 -1.35 -7.72 21.84
N HIS A 683 -0.17 -8.23 22.19
CA HIS A 683 0.15 -9.64 22.06
C HIS A 683 -0.73 -10.50 22.98
N HIS A 684 -0.96 -10.07 24.23
CA HIS A 684 -1.84 -10.73 25.18
C HIS A 684 -3.28 -10.82 24.65
N LEU A 685 -3.81 -9.72 24.09
CA LEU A 685 -5.15 -9.68 23.50
C LEU A 685 -5.28 -10.63 22.30
N GLU A 686 -4.31 -10.61 21.39
CA GLU A 686 -4.30 -11.49 20.21
C GLU A 686 -4.08 -12.97 20.57
N GLU A 687 -3.34 -13.29 21.64
CA GLU A 687 -3.18 -14.67 22.12
C GLU A 687 -4.46 -15.19 22.78
N ARG A 688 -5.13 -14.35 23.60
CA ARG A 688 -6.44 -14.67 24.17
C ARG A 688 -7.45 -15.01 23.07
N GLN A 689 -7.56 -14.18 22.03
CA GLN A 689 -8.41 -14.46 20.87
C GLN A 689 -8.06 -15.81 20.20
N ARG A 690 -6.76 -16.10 20.02
CA ARG A 690 -6.28 -17.36 19.41
C ARG A 690 -6.49 -18.57 20.31
N ALA A 691 -6.61 -18.41 21.63
CA ALA A 691 -7.03 -19.47 22.55
C ALA A 691 -8.55 -19.73 22.46
N GLU A 692 -9.36 -18.67 22.49
CA GLU A 692 -10.83 -18.73 22.37
C GLU A 692 -11.31 -19.29 21.01
N GLU A 693 -10.57 -19.00 19.93
CA GLU A 693 -10.80 -19.63 18.62
C GLU A 693 -10.50 -21.13 18.63
N ARG A 694 -9.36 -21.55 19.18
CA ARG A 694 -9.01 -22.98 19.33
C ARG A 694 -10.05 -23.73 20.16
N GLN A 695 -10.54 -23.14 21.26
CA GLN A 695 -11.59 -23.75 22.09
C GLN A 695 -12.91 -23.90 21.33
N ARG A 696 -13.35 -22.86 20.61
CA ARG A 696 -14.56 -22.91 19.77
C ARG A 696 -14.47 -23.96 18.66
N MET A 697 -13.30 -24.07 18.00
CA MET A 697 -13.07 -25.12 17.00
C MET A 697 -13.12 -26.52 17.63
N ALA A 698 -12.50 -26.73 18.79
CA ALA A 698 -12.54 -28.01 19.50
C ALA A 698 -13.96 -28.41 19.94
N LEU A 699 -14.80 -27.44 20.31
CA LEU A 699 -16.20 -27.64 20.70
C LEU A 699 -17.18 -27.63 19.50
N THR A 700 -16.70 -27.46 18.26
CA THR A 700 -17.53 -27.29 17.05
C THR A 700 -18.59 -26.18 17.20
N MET A 701 -18.28 -25.13 17.96
CA MET A 701 -19.19 -24.02 18.25
C MET A 701 -18.78 -22.78 17.43
N PRO A 702 -19.40 -22.51 16.27
CA PRO A 702 -19.08 -21.34 15.46
C PRO A 702 -19.40 -20.04 16.21
N TRP A 703 -18.71 -18.95 15.87
CA TRP A 703 -19.12 -17.63 16.34
C TRP A 703 -20.50 -17.29 15.78
N LYS A 704 -21.40 -16.81 16.64
CA LYS A 704 -22.66 -16.21 16.25
C LYS A 704 -22.55 -14.69 16.52
N PRO A 705 -22.49 -13.85 15.47
CA PRO A 705 -22.46 -12.40 15.65
C PRO A 705 -23.71 -11.89 16.39
N LYS A 706 -23.54 -10.79 17.14
CA LYS A 706 -24.57 -10.21 18.01
C LYS A 706 -25.57 -9.35 17.23
N TYR A 707 -25.13 -8.69 16.17
CA TYR A 707 -25.91 -7.67 15.46
C TYR A 707 -26.18 -7.95 13.99
N PHE A 708 -25.45 -8.90 13.38
CA PHE A 708 -25.55 -9.20 11.94
C PHE A 708 -25.77 -10.69 11.68
N ALA A 709 -26.58 -11.01 10.67
CA ALA A 709 -26.71 -12.35 10.10
C ALA A 709 -26.06 -12.40 8.71
N LYS A 710 -25.53 -13.58 8.36
CA LYS A 710 -25.08 -13.84 6.99
C LYS A 710 -26.29 -14.16 6.12
N GLU A 711 -26.43 -13.49 4.98
CA GLU A 711 -27.52 -13.70 4.03
C GLU A 711 -26.96 -13.77 2.61
N GLY A 712 -27.05 -14.96 2.00
CA GLY A 712 -26.30 -15.29 0.78
C GLY A 712 -24.78 -15.16 0.98
N ASP A 713 -24.14 -14.38 0.10
CA ASP A 713 -22.73 -14.02 0.22
C ASP A 713 -22.47 -12.77 1.09
N GLY A 714 -23.52 -12.02 1.42
CA GLY A 714 -23.45 -10.77 2.19
C GLY A 714 -23.79 -10.93 3.68
N TRP A 715 -23.89 -9.78 4.35
CA TRP A 715 -24.29 -9.68 5.75
C TRP A 715 -25.32 -8.56 5.93
N LEU A 716 -26.40 -8.85 6.66
CA LEU A 716 -27.44 -7.88 7.00
C LEU A 716 -27.52 -7.70 8.52
N TYR A 717 -27.74 -6.47 8.96
CA TYR A 717 -28.12 -6.17 10.33
C TYR A 717 -29.42 -6.92 10.70
N LEU A 718 -29.50 -7.44 11.93
CA LEU A 718 -30.60 -8.32 12.37
C LEU A 718 -31.95 -7.60 12.45
N ASN A 719 -31.94 -6.36 12.93
CA ASN A 719 -33.14 -5.54 13.18
C ASN A 719 -33.09 -4.23 12.35
N PRO A 720 -33.03 -4.30 11.01
CA PRO A 720 -32.87 -3.14 10.16
C PRO A 720 -34.18 -2.36 10.09
N LEU A 721 -34.07 -1.07 9.78
CA LEU A 721 -35.16 -0.11 9.88
C LEU A 721 -36.40 -0.54 9.08
N TRP A 722 -36.19 -1.10 7.88
CA TRP A 722 -37.23 -1.60 6.98
C TRP A 722 -37.95 -2.88 7.45
N LYS A 723 -37.48 -3.55 8.51
CA LYS A 723 -38.21 -4.64 9.19
C LYS A 723 -38.96 -4.16 10.45
N THR A 724 -38.85 -2.88 10.80
CA THR A 724 -39.37 -2.30 12.07
C THR A 724 -40.34 -1.12 11.87
N LEU A 725 -40.67 -0.79 10.63
CA LEU A 725 -41.59 0.28 10.22
C LEU A 725 -42.86 -0.30 9.59
#